data_AF-A0ABD6Q9X9-F1
#
_entry.id   AF-A0ABD6Q9X9-F1
#
_cell.length_a   1.000
_cell.length_b   1.000
_cell.length_c   1.000
_cell.angle_alpha   90.00
_cell.angle_beta   90.00
_cell.angle_gamma   90.00
#
_symmetry.space_group_name_H-M   'P 1'
#
loop_
_entity.id
_entity.type
_entity.pdbx_description
1 polymer ?
#
loop_
_entity_poly.entity_id
_entity_poly.type
_entity_poly.pdbx_seq_one_letter_code
_entity_poly.pdbx_strand_id
1 'polypeptide(L)'
;MGAAWLTWAAPAETVLPATTSWIGNTFGYGDGSWTQIDIRAIAVTPDGKVYTNAPWDESGAEASVYQDGRMLGFAGGTHGWGNLGGNAVAVNGKYAYVAIGVGNERGHLVSPGIWPDKGKQWFGISRRALGDMKQPAPFRAAPQVAAGGRADAGRARMAASFMMVNEVPASTRADAGELKAEVGGLAADDKTLFATNPAHDEVVVYDAETMQKKGAWNAHEPGRIALAADGTVWLLTDTLNGPAHLVHLRADGRRIDDAPALPDNADAVDVAVDAKGRVLVADNGPRQQVLIFAKSDKGYALSGTLGERGGIFSGAVPGRPGPQRFNGLTGVGVDRAGNIYVATNGIGPRHDTIGAGLGATLESYAPDGKLRWQVQGLLFVDGAWMDPARPNSVYTGNKRFELDLSKPPGQEWKYAGFLSNRFKYPDDPVFHTDQWPGTPMARRLDGRTFLYLTDMYADHLKIYRFDPKRDGEVAIPSGLIAGRARPVDKVPNKPPGGDWMWRDANGNGRLDADEFEINTTGKAKAGGWGWWVDTKGDIWRTSDVRGIHRFRYGGVDKSGNPVYAYDKVTTYPMPQPFTQLRRAIYEPQTDTLYVTGYTPDAPPQPGINKEVGRVLIRFDKWSTGSPVARYTVALPWQPDAKPILTLASITVEGRYIFAVEPVGKIHVYDKESGKEIGVMNPGPEVGKASGWVDVPFGISASKRENGEYLVFVEEDARGKVLMYRWKP
;
A
#
# COMPACT_ATOMS: atom_id res chain seq x y z
N MET A 1 -22.41 57.83 2.80
CA MET A 1 -22.33 57.14 1.50
C MET A 1 -21.89 55.71 1.78
N GLY A 2 -22.82 54.75 1.64
CA GLY A 2 -22.58 53.34 1.96
C GLY A 2 -21.80 52.65 0.85
N ALA A 3 -20.73 51.96 1.22
CA ALA A 3 -20.03 51.04 0.31
C ALA A 3 -20.88 49.78 0.16
N ALA A 4 -21.43 49.58 -1.04
CA ALA A 4 -22.11 48.37 -1.43
C ALA A 4 -21.09 47.23 -1.53
N TRP A 5 -21.25 46.20 -0.70
CA TRP A 5 -20.56 44.93 -0.87
C TRP A 5 -21.16 44.25 -2.10
N LEU A 6 -20.48 44.33 -3.24
CA LEU A 6 -20.75 43.47 -4.38
C LEU A 6 -20.35 42.05 -3.99
N THR A 7 -21.34 41.23 -3.63
CA THR A 7 -21.19 39.78 -3.60
C THR A 7 -21.00 39.29 -5.03
N TRP A 8 -19.75 39.11 -5.45
CA TRP A 8 -19.44 38.33 -6.65
C TRP A 8 -19.88 36.88 -6.37
N ALA A 9 -20.98 36.46 -7.00
CA ALA A 9 -21.26 35.03 -7.11
C ALA A 9 -20.08 34.39 -7.84
N ALA A 10 -19.48 33.36 -7.25
CA ALA A 10 -18.46 32.57 -7.93
C ALA A 10 -19.05 32.07 -9.27
N PRO A 11 -18.35 32.22 -10.41
CA PRO A 11 -18.84 31.68 -11.67
C PRO A 11 -19.12 30.18 -11.50
N ALA A 12 -20.21 29.71 -12.11
CA ALA A 12 -20.57 28.31 -12.09
C ALA A 12 -19.40 27.46 -12.63
N GLU A 13 -19.03 26.42 -11.87
CA GLU A 13 -17.96 25.49 -12.21
C GLU A 13 -18.26 24.81 -13.55
N THR A 14 -17.32 24.87 -14.49
CA THR A 14 -17.46 24.22 -15.81
C THR A 14 -16.99 22.77 -15.69
N VAL A 15 -17.94 21.84 -15.55
CA VAL A 15 -17.64 20.40 -15.48
C VAL A 15 -17.38 19.85 -16.89
N LEU A 16 -16.21 19.26 -17.09
CA LEU A 16 -15.81 18.64 -18.34
C LEU A 16 -16.41 17.23 -18.48
N PRO A 17 -16.81 16.80 -19.68
CA PRO A 17 -17.42 15.50 -19.91
C PRO A 17 -16.36 14.39 -19.92
N ALA A 18 -15.92 13.97 -18.74
CA ALA A 18 -15.00 12.84 -18.56
C ALA A 18 -15.73 11.59 -18.07
N THR A 19 -15.28 10.42 -18.52
CA THR A 19 -15.71 9.13 -17.97
C THR A 19 -14.71 8.69 -16.90
N THR A 20 -15.20 8.29 -15.72
CA THR A 20 -14.36 7.76 -14.65
C THR A 20 -14.29 6.23 -14.70
N SER A 21 -13.10 5.71 -14.47
CA SER A 21 -12.76 4.31 -14.30
C SER A 21 -11.64 4.19 -13.26
N TRP A 22 -11.04 3.02 -13.12
CA TRP A 22 -9.95 2.77 -12.17
C TRP A 22 -9.08 1.59 -12.60
N ILE A 23 -7.94 1.44 -11.94
CA ILE A 23 -7.06 0.26 -12.06
C ILE A 23 -6.68 -0.27 -10.67
N GLY A 24 -6.48 -1.58 -10.56
CA GLY A 24 -5.84 -2.20 -9.39
C GLY A 24 -6.77 -2.75 -8.31
N ASN A 25 -8.08 -2.50 -8.35
CA ASN A 25 -9.03 -3.12 -7.42
C ASN A 25 -10.20 -3.76 -8.15
N THR A 26 -10.59 -4.97 -7.75
CA THR A 26 -11.75 -5.68 -8.33
C THR A 26 -13.03 -4.85 -8.28
N PHE A 27 -13.20 -4.00 -7.26
CA PHE A 27 -14.37 -3.13 -7.15
C PHE A 27 -13.97 -1.65 -7.16
N GLY A 28 -14.81 -0.83 -7.80
CA GLY A 28 -14.58 0.59 -7.99
C GLY A 28 -15.11 1.48 -6.88
N TYR A 29 -15.91 0.95 -5.95
CA TYR A 29 -16.70 1.69 -4.94
C TYR A 29 -18.01 2.34 -5.43
N GLY A 30 -18.42 2.11 -6.69
CA GLY A 30 -19.72 2.56 -7.19
C GLY A 30 -20.94 2.05 -6.40
N ASP A 31 -20.82 0.87 -5.78
CA ASP A 31 -21.84 0.24 -4.92
C ASP A 31 -21.43 0.21 -3.44
N GLY A 32 -20.34 0.90 -3.08
CA GLY A 32 -19.79 0.91 -1.73
C GLY A 32 -18.81 -0.24 -1.41
N SER A 33 -18.45 -1.09 -2.38
CA SER A 33 -17.49 -2.19 -2.18
C SER A 33 -16.07 -1.89 -2.67
N TRP A 34 -15.07 -2.45 -1.99
CA TRP A 34 -13.65 -2.51 -2.40
C TRP A 34 -12.99 -3.74 -1.79
N THR A 35 -11.96 -4.27 -2.45
CA THR A 35 -11.09 -5.29 -1.84
C THR A 35 -10.06 -4.57 -0.98
N GLN A 36 -9.76 -5.12 0.19
CA GLN A 36 -8.75 -4.55 1.09
C GLN A 36 -7.37 -4.42 0.44
N ILE A 37 -6.59 -3.42 0.87
CA ILE A 37 -5.20 -3.22 0.43
C ILE A 37 -4.25 -4.31 0.97
N ASP A 38 -4.57 -4.89 2.12
CA ASP A 38 -3.83 -5.96 2.80
C ASP A 38 -4.80 -7.03 3.33
N ILE A 39 -4.34 -8.27 3.38
CA ILE A 39 -5.02 -9.39 4.04
C ILE A 39 -3.94 -10.19 4.76
N ARG A 40 -3.93 -10.17 6.10
CA ARG A 40 -2.94 -10.87 6.91
C ARG A 40 -3.40 -12.21 7.44
N ALA A 41 -4.70 -12.40 7.64
CA ALA A 41 -5.28 -13.67 8.08
C ALA A 41 -6.65 -13.91 7.45
N ILE A 42 -7.00 -15.18 7.30
CA ILE A 42 -8.32 -15.62 6.86
C ILE A 42 -8.87 -16.71 7.77
N ALA A 43 -10.20 -16.75 7.91
CA ALA A 43 -10.94 -17.87 8.46
C ALA A 43 -12.06 -18.25 7.50
N VAL A 44 -12.16 -19.54 7.17
CA VAL A 44 -13.12 -20.05 6.17
C VAL A 44 -14.19 -20.85 6.87
N THR A 45 -15.45 -20.51 6.63
CA THR A 45 -16.60 -21.26 7.15
C THR A 45 -16.89 -22.49 6.30
N PRO A 46 -17.61 -23.50 6.82
CA PRO A 46 -17.97 -24.70 6.05
C PRO A 46 -18.75 -24.43 4.76
N ASP A 47 -19.50 -23.32 4.68
CA ASP A 47 -20.25 -22.87 3.49
C ASP A 47 -19.44 -21.95 2.55
N GLY A 48 -18.15 -21.75 2.83
CA GLY A 48 -17.23 -21.06 1.93
C GLY A 48 -17.24 -19.54 2.04
N LYS A 49 -17.72 -18.96 3.14
CA LYS A 49 -17.47 -17.55 3.48
C LYS A 49 -16.07 -17.40 4.05
N VAL A 50 -15.41 -16.32 3.69
CA VAL A 50 -14.05 -16.00 4.11
C VAL A 50 -14.09 -14.72 4.94
N TYR A 51 -13.69 -14.81 6.20
CA TYR A 51 -13.51 -13.69 7.10
C TYR A 51 -12.03 -13.31 7.08
N THR A 52 -11.74 -12.03 6.89
CA THR A 52 -10.37 -11.52 6.78
C THR A 52 -10.01 -10.63 7.96
N ASN A 53 -8.73 -10.42 8.18
CA ASN A 53 -8.22 -9.35 9.02
C ASN A 53 -6.90 -8.80 8.47
N ALA A 54 -6.65 -7.51 8.70
CA ALA A 54 -5.39 -6.84 8.40
C ALA A 54 -5.13 -5.73 9.45
N PRO A 55 -3.88 -5.36 9.72
CA PRO A 55 -3.54 -4.26 10.61
C PRO A 55 -4.10 -2.91 10.14
N TRP A 56 -4.17 -2.70 8.83
CA TRP A 56 -4.56 -1.44 8.22
C TRP A 56 -5.34 -1.65 6.91
N ASP A 57 -6.42 -0.90 6.75
CA ASP A 57 -7.09 -0.63 5.48
C ASP A 57 -7.62 0.81 5.56
N GLU A 58 -7.24 1.68 4.62
CA GLU A 58 -7.40 3.14 4.78
C GLU A 58 -8.87 3.59 4.93
N SER A 59 -9.80 2.93 4.24
CA SER A 59 -11.23 3.21 4.38
C SER A 59 -11.92 2.37 5.47
N GLY A 60 -11.15 1.68 6.31
CA GLY A 60 -11.59 1.00 7.53
C GLY A 60 -12.24 -0.36 7.36
N ALA A 61 -11.89 -1.09 6.30
CA ALA A 61 -12.35 -2.45 6.05
C ALA A 61 -11.35 -3.52 6.51
N GLU A 62 -10.54 -3.25 7.55
CA GLU A 62 -9.51 -4.18 8.06
C GLU A 62 -10.03 -5.61 8.25
N ALA A 63 -11.27 -5.73 8.73
CA ALA A 63 -11.94 -7.02 8.88
C ALA A 63 -13.17 -7.09 7.96
N SER A 64 -13.08 -7.92 6.92
CA SER A 64 -14.10 -8.04 5.87
C SER A 64 -14.61 -9.49 5.72
N VAL A 65 -15.70 -9.64 4.98
CA VAL A 65 -16.31 -10.94 4.65
C VAL A 65 -16.48 -11.05 3.15
N TYR A 66 -16.02 -12.15 2.58
CA TYR A 66 -16.14 -12.45 1.15
C TYR A 66 -16.81 -13.80 0.91
N GLN A 67 -17.54 -13.93 -0.20
CA GLN A 67 -18.04 -15.20 -0.70
C GLN A 67 -18.23 -15.11 -2.21
N ASP A 68 -17.82 -16.16 -2.93
CA ASP A 68 -18.01 -16.27 -4.39
C ASP A 68 -17.57 -15.03 -5.20
N GLY A 69 -16.40 -14.48 -4.83
CA GLY A 69 -15.80 -13.32 -5.50
C GLY A 69 -16.51 -11.99 -5.21
N ARG A 70 -17.34 -11.91 -4.16
CA ARG A 70 -18.02 -10.68 -3.73
C ARG A 70 -17.65 -10.33 -2.30
N MET A 71 -17.50 -9.03 -2.03
CA MET A 71 -17.46 -8.51 -0.67
C MET A 71 -18.89 -8.44 -0.12
N LEU A 72 -19.14 -9.12 0.99
CA LEU A 72 -20.44 -9.12 1.67
C LEU A 72 -20.58 -7.99 2.68
N GLY A 73 -19.45 -7.50 3.22
CA GLY A 73 -19.39 -6.40 4.16
C GLY A 73 -18.09 -6.40 4.97
N PHE A 74 -17.98 -5.45 5.89
CA PHE A 74 -16.84 -5.31 6.81
C PHE A 74 -17.32 -4.89 8.21
N ALA A 75 -16.47 -5.10 9.22
CA ALA A 75 -16.83 -4.95 10.63
C ALA A 75 -17.04 -3.48 11.06
N GLY A 76 -16.25 -2.55 10.53
CA GLY A 76 -16.22 -1.17 10.98
C GLY A 76 -15.77 -1.02 12.45
N GLY A 77 -15.38 0.21 12.81
CA GLY A 77 -14.85 0.51 14.15
C GLY A 77 -13.48 -0.14 14.44
N THR A 78 -12.80 -0.61 13.39
CA THR A 78 -11.43 -1.15 13.38
C THR A 78 -10.39 -0.14 12.90
N HIS A 79 -10.83 1.05 12.47
CA HIS A 79 -9.99 2.11 11.93
C HIS A 79 -10.28 3.45 12.57
N GLY A 80 -9.24 4.27 12.74
CA GLY A 80 -9.35 5.63 13.26
C GLY A 80 -9.84 5.68 14.71
N TRP A 81 -9.81 6.87 15.31
CA TRP A 81 -10.17 7.04 16.72
C TRP A 81 -9.33 6.12 17.60
N GLY A 82 -8.04 5.97 17.32
CA GLY A 82 -7.15 5.04 18.02
C GLY A 82 -7.41 3.54 17.75
N ASN A 83 -8.34 3.12 16.89
CA ASN A 83 -8.47 1.71 16.51
C ASN A 83 -7.55 1.36 15.36
N LEU A 84 -7.08 0.11 15.40
CA LEU A 84 -6.35 -0.56 14.34
C LEU A 84 -6.97 -1.96 14.18
N GLY A 85 -6.86 -2.53 12.99
CA GLY A 85 -7.18 -3.94 12.79
C GLY A 85 -6.13 -4.83 13.45
N GLY A 86 -5.92 -6.02 12.91
CA GLY A 86 -4.92 -6.91 13.48
C GLY A 86 -4.57 -8.08 12.59
N ASN A 87 -3.79 -8.99 13.19
CA ASN A 87 -3.16 -10.05 12.44
C ASN A 87 -3.88 -11.38 12.49
N ALA A 88 -4.97 -11.57 13.24
CA ALA A 88 -5.65 -12.87 13.38
C ALA A 88 -7.17 -12.77 13.30
N VAL A 89 -7.81 -13.83 12.80
CA VAL A 89 -9.27 -13.99 12.75
C VAL A 89 -9.65 -15.46 12.94
N ALA A 90 -10.74 -15.72 13.66
CA ALA A 90 -11.35 -17.03 13.77
C ALA A 90 -12.88 -16.91 13.78
N VAL A 91 -13.58 -18.01 13.48
CA VAL A 91 -15.03 -18.07 13.50
C VAL A 91 -15.50 -19.36 14.17
N ASN A 92 -16.66 -19.33 14.80
CA ASN A 92 -17.42 -20.53 15.20
C ASN A 92 -18.85 -20.44 14.68
N GLY A 93 -19.78 -21.23 15.19
CA GLY A 93 -21.18 -21.24 14.76
C GLY A 93 -21.96 -19.96 15.04
N LYS A 94 -21.45 -19.03 15.87
CA LYS A 94 -22.18 -17.83 16.32
C LYS A 94 -21.41 -16.53 16.14
N TYR A 95 -20.09 -16.56 16.24
CA TYR A 95 -19.25 -15.37 16.34
C TYR A 95 -18.08 -15.39 15.36
N ALA A 96 -17.68 -14.19 14.96
CA ALA A 96 -16.36 -13.90 14.43
C ALA A 96 -15.51 -13.25 15.53
N TYR A 97 -14.28 -13.71 15.69
CA TYR A 97 -13.28 -13.21 16.62
C TYR A 97 -12.17 -12.54 15.81
N VAL A 98 -11.97 -11.24 16.01
CA VAL A 98 -11.08 -10.40 15.21
C VAL A 98 -10.03 -9.80 16.14
N ALA A 99 -8.76 -10.08 15.90
CA ALA A 99 -7.69 -9.39 16.62
C ALA A 99 -7.68 -7.90 16.25
N ILE A 100 -7.59 -7.00 17.23
CA ILE A 100 -7.57 -5.55 17.01
C ILE A 100 -6.60 -4.85 17.97
N GLY A 101 -6.15 -3.66 17.57
CA GLY A 101 -5.46 -2.69 18.43
C GLY A 101 -6.39 -1.56 18.88
N VAL A 102 -6.21 -1.08 20.11
CA VAL A 102 -6.94 0.08 20.66
C VAL A 102 -5.95 1.01 21.37
N GLY A 103 -5.79 2.22 20.84
CA GLY A 103 -5.05 3.35 21.40
C GLY A 103 -6.01 4.47 21.83
N ASN A 104 -5.45 5.64 22.17
CA ASN A 104 -6.24 6.79 22.65
C ASN A 104 -5.86 8.14 22.02
N GLU A 105 -5.23 8.13 20.85
CA GLU A 105 -4.79 9.33 20.13
C GLU A 105 -4.00 10.31 21.01
N ARG A 106 -2.89 9.85 21.61
CA ARG A 106 -2.02 10.67 22.48
C ARG A 106 -2.75 11.26 23.71
N GLY A 107 -3.84 10.62 24.13
CA GLY A 107 -4.66 11.02 25.26
C GLY A 107 -5.84 11.94 24.90
N HIS A 108 -6.15 12.13 23.62
CA HIS A 108 -7.34 12.89 23.19
C HIS A 108 -8.65 12.11 23.35
N LEU A 109 -8.58 10.78 23.46
CA LEU A 109 -9.74 9.92 23.69
C LEU A 109 -9.80 9.50 25.16
N VAL A 110 -10.84 9.97 25.86
CA VAL A 110 -11.00 9.79 27.31
C VAL A 110 -12.36 9.19 27.60
N SER A 111 -12.37 7.94 28.07
CA SER A 111 -13.49 7.29 28.76
C SER A 111 -12.98 5.97 29.36
N PRO A 112 -12.88 5.83 30.70
CA PRO A 112 -12.35 4.63 31.33
C PRO A 112 -13.05 3.35 30.88
N GLY A 113 -12.29 2.30 30.62
CA GLY A 113 -12.80 1.01 30.13
C GLY A 113 -13.20 0.98 28.66
N ILE A 114 -13.19 2.12 27.96
CA ILE A 114 -13.41 2.21 26.51
C ILE A 114 -12.09 2.42 25.76
N TRP A 115 -11.21 3.26 26.33
CA TRP A 115 -9.90 3.61 25.78
C TRP A 115 -8.80 3.34 26.81
N PRO A 116 -7.56 3.03 26.36
CA PRO A 116 -6.40 2.97 27.24
C PRO A 116 -6.06 4.33 27.83
N ASP A 117 -5.29 4.31 28.93
CA ASP A 117 -4.71 5.51 29.53
C ASP A 117 -3.68 6.18 28.61
N LYS A 118 -3.38 7.45 28.86
CA LYS A 118 -2.43 8.22 28.03
C LYS A 118 -1.07 7.51 27.96
N GLY A 119 -0.58 7.31 26.73
CA GLY A 119 0.70 6.63 26.49
C GLY A 119 0.61 5.11 26.58
N LYS A 120 -0.60 4.53 26.59
CA LYS A 120 -0.85 3.09 26.55
C LYS A 120 -1.57 2.68 25.27
N GLN A 121 -1.36 1.45 24.86
CA GLN A 121 -2.03 0.80 23.74
C GLN A 121 -2.41 -0.62 24.15
N TRP A 122 -3.64 -1.02 23.81
CA TRP A 122 -4.18 -2.35 24.03
C TRP A 122 -4.16 -3.15 22.75
N PHE A 123 -3.88 -4.44 22.87
CA PHE A 123 -4.09 -5.45 21.83
C PHE A 123 -4.98 -6.54 22.38
N GLY A 124 -5.89 -7.04 21.55
CA GLY A 124 -6.82 -8.06 22.00
C GLY A 124 -7.79 -8.50 20.94
N ILE A 125 -8.93 -9.02 21.38
CA ILE A 125 -9.89 -9.73 20.53
C ILE A 125 -11.24 -9.03 20.61
N SER A 126 -11.72 -8.56 19.45
CA SER A 126 -13.09 -8.08 19.25
C SER A 126 -13.99 -9.23 18.83
N ARG A 127 -15.12 -9.41 19.51
CA ARG A 127 -16.14 -10.40 19.14
C ARG A 127 -17.29 -9.74 18.39
N ARG A 128 -17.59 -10.25 17.20
CA ARG A 128 -18.66 -9.79 16.30
C ARG A 128 -19.68 -10.90 16.05
N ALA A 129 -20.91 -10.53 15.72
CA ALA A 129 -21.88 -11.50 15.24
C ALA A 129 -21.44 -12.06 13.89
N LEU A 130 -21.51 -13.38 13.70
CA LEU A 130 -21.06 -14.02 12.45
C LEU A 130 -21.86 -13.54 11.22
N GLY A 131 -23.17 -13.34 11.38
CA GLY A 131 -24.07 -12.94 10.27
C GLY A 131 -24.00 -11.46 9.88
N ASP A 132 -23.51 -10.60 10.76
CA ASP A 132 -23.27 -9.17 10.49
C ASP A 132 -22.09 -8.70 11.35
N MET A 133 -20.92 -8.60 10.73
CA MET A 133 -19.70 -8.17 11.43
C MET A 133 -19.77 -6.74 11.96
N LYS A 134 -20.71 -5.91 11.48
CA LYS A 134 -20.94 -4.57 12.03
C LYS A 134 -21.51 -4.62 13.44
N GLN A 135 -22.14 -5.73 13.83
CA GLN A 135 -22.71 -5.90 15.17
C GLN A 135 -21.65 -6.38 16.16
N PRO A 136 -21.17 -5.53 17.09
CA PRO A 136 -20.46 -6.02 18.26
C PRO A 136 -21.33 -6.98 19.08
N ALA A 137 -20.70 -8.03 19.60
CA ALA A 137 -21.33 -9.07 20.42
C ALA A 137 -20.79 -9.05 21.87
N PRO A 138 -21.35 -8.21 22.76
CA PRO A 138 -20.87 -8.08 24.13
C PRO A 138 -20.90 -9.37 24.92
N PHE A 139 -19.94 -9.54 25.83
CA PHE A 139 -19.90 -10.62 26.84
C PHE A 139 -19.83 -10.07 28.26
N ARG A 140 -19.89 -8.75 28.41
CA ARG A 140 -19.93 -8.03 29.68
C ARG A 140 -20.80 -6.78 29.53
N ALA A 141 -21.13 -6.15 30.66
CA ALA A 141 -21.84 -4.87 30.65
C ALA A 141 -20.98 -3.79 29.95
N ALA A 142 -21.64 -2.91 29.19
CA ALA A 142 -20.96 -1.79 28.55
C ALA A 142 -20.46 -0.80 29.61
N PRO A 143 -19.20 -0.30 29.48
CA PRO A 143 -18.70 0.76 30.34
C PRO A 143 -19.57 2.01 30.23
N GLN A 144 -19.59 2.81 31.30
CA GLN A 144 -20.24 4.12 31.27
C GLN A 144 -19.47 5.07 30.34
N VAL A 145 -20.21 5.83 29.54
CA VAL A 145 -19.63 6.87 28.68
C VAL A 145 -19.40 8.12 29.52
N ALA A 146 -18.15 8.57 29.59
CA ALA A 146 -17.81 9.79 30.31
C ALA A 146 -18.44 11.04 29.64
N ALA A 147 -18.99 11.94 30.46
CA ALA A 147 -19.56 13.19 29.97
C ALA A 147 -18.49 14.07 29.32
N GLY A 148 -18.77 14.61 28.13
CA GLY A 148 -17.83 15.45 27.37
C GLY A 148 -16.70 14.69 26.66
N GLY A 149 -16.65 13.36 26.75
CA GLY A 149 -15.74 12.52 25.97
C GLY A 149 -16.19 12.32 24.53
N ARG A 150 -15.30 11.80 23.67
CA ARG A 150 -15.60 11.47 22.26
C ARG A 150 -16.17 10.05 22.05
N ALA A 151 -16.56 9.37 23.12
CA ALA A 151 -17.18 8.04 23.05
C ALA A 151 -18.71 8.15 23.03
N ASP A 152 -19.36 7.20 22.38
CA ASP A 152 -20.81 7.05 22.37
C ASP A 152 -21.23 5.65 22.85
N ALA A 153 -22.54 5.38 22.87
CA ALA A 153 -23.08 4.08 23.28
C ALA A 153 -22.61 2.92 22.37
N GLY A 154 -22.40 3.18 21.08
CA GLY A 154 -21.87 2.20 20.14
C GLY A 154 -20.43 1.83 20.50
N ARG A 155 -19.61 2.82 20.83
CA ARG A 155 -18.23 2.64 21.29
C ARG A 155 -18.15 1.93 22.64
N ALA A 156 -19.04 2.24 23.57
CA ALA A 156 -19.14 1.50 24.83
C ALA A 156 -19.50 0.03 24.59
N ARG A 157 -20.43 -0.25 23.66
CA ARG A 157 -20.78 -1.62 23.25
C ARG A 157 -19.62 -2.36 22.60
N MET A 158 -18.83 -1.67 21.77
CA MET A 158 -17.58 -2.21 21.20
C MET A 158 -16.59 -2.61 22.30
N ALA A 159 -16.37 -1.75 23.29
CA ALA A 159 -15.51 -2.05 24.43
C ALA A 159 -16.03 -3.23 25.27
N ALA A 160 -17.35 -3.38 25.38
CA ALA A 160 -18.01 -4.53 26.01
C ALA A 160 -17.83 -5.85 25.23
N SER A 161 -17.41 -5.75 23.97
CA SER A 161 -17.17 -6.87 23.04
C SER A 161 -15.68 -7.07 22.77
N PHE A 162 -14.81 -6.33 23.46
CA PHE A 162 -13.37 -6.40 23.32
C PHE A 162 -12.73 -7.01 24.58
N MET A 163 -11.90 -8.03 24.38
CA MET A 163 -11.10 -8.64 25.42
C MET A 163 -9.64 -8.25 25.22
N MET A 164 -9.09 -7.49 26.15
CA MET A 164 -7.67 -7.14 26.15
C MET A 164 -6.83 -8.38 26.44
N VAL A 165 -5.80 -8.59 25.63
CA VAL A 165 -4.78 -9.62 25.80
C VAL A 165 -3.49 -8.99 26.33
N ASN A 166 -3.04 -7.91 25.70
CA ASN A 166 -1.82 -7.20 26.08
C ASN A 166 -2.06 -5.69 26.23
N GLU A 167 -1.35 -5.06 27.17
CA GLU A 167 -1.18 -3.61 27.26
C GLU A 167 0.30 -3.28 27.16
N VAL A 168 0.65 -2.36 26.26
CA VAL A 168 2.02 -1.89 26.06
C VAL A 168 2.08 -0.37 26.08
N PRO A 169 3.28 0.22 26.28
CA PRO A 169 3.48 1.64 25.99
C PRO A 169 3.10 1.95 24.54
N ALA A 170 2.31 2.99 24.32
CA ALA A 170 1.99 3.46 22.97
C ALA A 170 3.27 3.94 22.28
N SER A 171 3.49 3.52 21.03
CA SER A 171 4.60 4.02 20.24
C SER A 171 4.46 5.53 20.02
N THR A 172 5.60 6.24 19.95
CA THR A 172 5.61 7.69 19.68
C THR A 172 5.41 8.01 18.19
N ARG A 173 5.34 6.99 17.33
CA ARG A 173 5.15 7.08 15.88
C ARG A 173 4.07 6.08 15.42
N ALA A 174 3.54 6.32 14.23
CA ALA A 174 2.62 5.42 13.52
C ALA A 174 3.41 4.32 12.79
N ASP A 175 4.40 3.72 13.44
CA ASP A 175 5.03 2.48 13.00
C ASP A 175 4.01 1.35 13.19
N ALA A 176 3.12 1.23 12.20
CA ALA A 176 2.20 0.10 12.02
C ALA A 176 2.92 -1.25 11.79
N GLY A 177 4.25 -1.28 11.92
CA GLY A 177 5.08 -2.47 11.80
C GLY A 177 5.40 -3.04 13.18
N GLU A 178 4.65 -4.08 13.55
CA GLU A 178 4.99 -5.07 14.59
C GLU A 178 5.27 -4.50 15.99
N LEU A 179 4.21 -4.05 16.66
CA LEU A 179 4.21 -4.20 18.12
C LEU A 179 4.12 -5.69 18.42
N LYS A 180 5.19 -6.27 18.99
CA LYS A 180 5.28 -7.70 19.39
C LYS A 180 4.13 -8.20 20.29
N ALA A 181 3.25 -7.30 20.73
CA ALA A 181 2.12 -7.54 21.61
C ALA A 181 0.79 -7.85 20.89
N GLU A 182 0.78 -7.98 19.56
CA GLU A 182 -0.41 -8.41 18.83
C GLU A 182 -0.77 -9.89 19.10
N VAL A 183 -2.04 -10.22 18.92
CA VAL A 183 -2.51 -11.62 18.97
C VAL A 183 -2.04 -12.34 17.70
N GLY A 184 -1.21 -13.37 17.85
CA GLY A 184 -0.51 -14.04 16.74
C GLY A 184 -1.41 -14.96 15.89
N GLY A 185 -2.49 -15.47 16.47
CA GLY A 185 -3.35 -16.47 15.87
C GLY A 185 -4.58 -16.75 16.74
N LEU A 186 -5.68 -17.11 16.09
CA LEU A 186 -6.95 -17.45 16.72
C LEU A 186 -7.48 -18.75 16.11
N ALA A 187 -8.03 -19.63 16.94
CA ALA A 187 -8.82 -20.78 16.50
C ALA A 187 -10.00 -20.98 17.46
N ALA A 188 -11.16 -21.38 16.95
CA ALA A 188 -12.37 -21.49 17.77
C ALA A 188 -13.24 -22.68 17.38
N ASP A 189 -13.91 -23.26 18.38
CA ASP A 189 -15.15 -24.01 18.22
C ASP A 189 -16.29 -23.29 18.96
N ASP A 190 -17.45 -23.93 19.08
CA ASP A 190 -18.63 -23.34 19.74
C ASP A 190 -18.46 -23.17 21.26
N LYS A 191 -17.44 -23.75 21.88
CA LYS A 191 -17.20 -23.75 23.34
C LYS A 191 -15.90 -23.08 23.75
N THR A 192 -14.91 -23.06 22.86
CA THR A 192 -13.53 -22.72 23.17
C THR A 192 -12.95 -21.79 22.12
N LEU A 193 -12.27 -20.76 22.58
CA LEU A 193 -11.43 -19.88 21.77
C LEU A 193 -9.98 -20.02 22.23
N PHE A 194 -9.09 -20.38 21.32
CA PHE A 194 -7.65 -20.36 21.52
C PHE A 194 -7.09 -19.05 20.95
N ALA A 195 -6.22 -18.40 21.71
CA ALA A 195 -5.51 -17.21 21.26
C ALA A 195 -4.02 -17.33 21.59
N THR A 196 -3.17 -17.12 20.60
CA THR A 196 -1.72 -17.13 20.79
C THR A 196 -1.22 -15.75 21.18
N ASN A 197 -0.33 -15.71 22.17
CA ASN A 197 0.28 -14.48 22.69
C ASN A 197 1.81 -14.57 22.53
N PRO A 198 2.35 -14.21 21.36
CA PRO A 198 3.77 -14.34 21.09
C PRO A 198 4.66 -13.45 21.97
N ALA A 199 4.13 -12.35 22.54
CA ALA A 199 4.88 -11.53 23.50
C ALA A 199 5.14 -12.22 24.85
N HIS A 200 4.35 -13.24 25.18
CA HIS A 200 4.36 -13.89 26.49
C HIS A 200 4.61 -15.40 26.42
N ASP A 201 4.98 -15.93 25.24
CA ASP A 201 5.23 -17.36 25.03
C ASP A 201 4.11 -18.27 25.55
N GLU A 202 2.85 -17.88 25.30
CA GLU A 202 1.68 -18.65 25.74
C GLU A 202 0.57 -18.74 24.69
N VAL A 203 -0.22 -19.80 24.81
CA VAL A 203 -1.54 -19.91 24.19
C VAL A 203 -2.58 -19.91 25.28
N VAL A 204 -3.49 -18.93 25.22
CA VAL A 204 -4.56 -18.75 26.20
C VAL A 204 -5.85 -19.36 25.66
N VAL A 205 -6.54 -20.10 26.53
CA VAL A 205 -7.79 -20.79 26.22
C VAL A 205 -8.94 -20.09 26.93
N TYR A 206 -9.94 -19.64 26.17
CA TYR A 206 -11.12 -18.94 26.67
C TYR A 206 -12.40 -19.73 26.42
N ASP A 207 -13.42 -19.47 27.23
CA ASP A 207 -14.78 -19.81 26.87
C ASP A 207 -15.26 -18.96 25.69
N ALA A 208 -15.81 -19.59 24.64
CA ALA A 208 -16.24 -18.88 23.44
C ALA A 208 -17.43 -17.93 23.67
N GLU A 209 -18.28 -18.21 24.66
CA GLU A 209 -19.50 -17.45 24.97
C GLU A 209 -19.24 -16.37 26.04
N THR A 210 -18.50 -16.68 27.10
CA THR A 210 -18.26 -15.72 28.20
C THR A 210 -16.94 -14.96 28.05
N MET A 211 -16.04 -15.40 27.17
CA MET A 211 -14.66 -14.89 27.02
C MET A 211 -13.84 -14.99 28.33
N GLN A 212 -14.25 -15.82 29.29
CA GLN A 212 -13.49 -16.07 30.50
C GLN A 212 -12.33 -17.04 30.22
N LYS A 213 -11.15 -16.76 30.80
CA LYS A 213 -9.97 -17.65 30.69
C LYS A 213 -10.28 -19.00 31.36
N LYS A 214 -10.22 -20.07 30.58
CA LYS A 214 -10.32 -21.48 31.03
C LYS A 214 -8.96 -22.05 31.41
N GLY A 215 -7.90 -21.60 30.74
CA GLY A 215 -6.54 -22.08 30.97
C GLY A 215 -5.52 -21.39 30.07
N ALA A 216 -4.27 -21.79 30.18
CA ALA A 216 -3.20 -21.42 29.27
C ALA A 216 -2.10 -22.49 29.32
N TRP A 217 -1.28 -22.55 28.28
CA TRP A 217 -0.09 -23.38 28.22
C TRP A 217 1.01 -22.68 27.42
N ASN A 218 2.27 -23.04 27.71
CA ASN A 218 3.43 -22.36 27.15
C ASN A 218 3.79 -22.90 25.77
N ALA A 219 4.21 -22.00 24.89
CA ALA A 219 4.85 -22.30 23.61
C ALA A 219 5.76 -21.13 23.26
N HIS A 220 6.90 -21.36 22.62
CA HIS A 220 7.81 -20.27 22.26
C HIS A 220 7.27 -19.53 21.01
N GLU A 221 7.11 -18.22 21.11
CA GLU A 221 6.64 -17.29 20.07
C GLU A 221 5.46 -17.85 19.22
N PRO A 222 4.36 -18.29 19.86
CA PRO A 222 3.27 -18.96 19.17
C PRO A 222 2.56 -17.99 18.23
N GLY A 223 2.41 -18.40 16.98
CA GLY A 223 1.75 -17.63 15.93
C GLY A 223 0.44 -18.26 15.52
N ARG A 224 0.36 -18.70 14.26
CA ARG A 224 -0.87 -19.24 13.66
C ARG A 224 -1.26 -20.58 14.25
N ILE A 225 -2.56 -20.79 14.39
CA ILE A 225 -3.14 -21.91 15.11
C ILE A 225 -4.39 -22.40 14.40
N ALA A 226 -4.56 -23.71 14.27
CA ALA A 226 -5.75 -24.34 13.69
C ALA A 226 -6.29 -25.42 14.63
N LEU A 227 -7.61 -25.47 14.76
CA LEU A 227 -8.33 -26.49 15.53
C LEU A 227 -8.81 -27.60 14.58
N ALA A 228 -8.41 -28.84 14.86
CA ALA A 228 -8.88 -30.01 14.12
C ALA A 228 -10.22 -30.52 14.67
N ALA A 229 -10.96 -31.28 13.86
CA ALA A 229 -12.28 -31.79 14.22
C ALA A 229 -12.28 -32.78 15.41
N ASP A 230 -11.13 -33.40 15.70
CA ASP A 230 -10.93 -34.28 16.86
C ASP A 230 -10.57 -33.51 18.15
N GLY A 231 -10.54 -32.17 18.09
CA GLY A 231 -10.21 -31.29 19.22
C GLY A 231 -8.71 -31.12 19.45
N THR A 232 -7.85 -31.67 18.59
CA THR A 232 -6.40 -31.39 18.59
C THR A 232 -6.11 -30.06 17.90
N VAL A 233 -4.91 -29.53 18.13
CA VAL A 233 -4.48 -28.21 17.68
C VAL A 233 -3.18 -28.32 16.90
N TRP A 234 -3.12 -27.66 15.75
CA TRP A 234 -1.90 -27.42 14.99
C TRP A 234 -1.43 -25.99 15.24
N LEU A 235 -0.16 -25.82 15.57
CA LEU A 235 0.41 -24.53 15.97
C LEU A 235 1.73 -24.29 15.23
N LEU A 236 1.93 -23.04 14.79
CA LEU A 236 3.24 -22.52 14.41
C LEU A 236 3.92 -21.89 15.64
N THR A 237 5.13 -22.36 15.98
CA THR A 237 6.00 -21.78 17.03
C THR A 237 7.18 -21.05 16.42
N ASP A 238 7.95 -20.34 17.26
CA ASP A 238 9.18 -19.64 16.86
C ASP A 238 8.94 -18.59 15.79
N THR A 239 7.72 -18.03 15.78
CA THR A 239 7.29 -17.23 14.65
C THR A 239 8.02 -15.91 14.62
N LEU A 240 8.23 -15.20 15.74
CA LEU A 240 8.76 -13.83 15.75
C LEU A 240 10.20 -13.73 15.25
N ASN A 241 11.11 -14.58 15.69
CA ASN A 241 12.55 -14.43 15.46
C ASN A 241 13.20 -15.61 14.71
N GLY A 242 12.48 -16.71 14.46
CA GLY A 242 13.01 -17.92 13.82
C GLY A 242 12.24 -18.33 12.57
N PRO A 243 12.72 -19.32 11.80
CA PRO A 243 11.85 -20.03 10.89
C PRO A 243 10.77 -20.74 11.71
N ALA A 244 9.51 -20.51 11.37
CA ALA A 244 8.40 -21.07 12.12
C ALA A 244 8.41 -22.62 12.08
N HIS A 245 8.09 -23.24 13.20
CA HIS A 245 7.98 -24.70 13.33
C HIS A 245 6.53 -25.15 13.49
N LEU A 246 6.13 -26.16 12.73
CA LEU A 246 4.80 -26.77 12.87
C LEU A 246 4.82 -27.84 13.97
N VAL A 247 3.91 -27.73 14.93
CA VAL A 247 3.71 -28.73 16.00
C VAL A 247 2.24 -29.15 16.09
N HIS A 248 2.03 -30.42 16.48
CA HIS A 248 0.71 -30.98 16.73
C HIS A 248 0.53 -31.21 18.23
N LEU A 249 -0.59 -30.72 18.78
CA LEU A 249 -0.83 -30.62 20.21
C LEU A 249 -2.24 -31.13 20.55
N ARG A 250 -2.39 -31.68 21.75
CA ARG A 250 -3.70 -31.80 22.40
C ARG A 250 -4.20 -30.40 22.79
N ALA A 251 -5.51 -30.25 23.03
CA ALA A 251 -6.10 -29.00 23.49
C ALA A 251 -5.46 -28.40 24.77
N ASP A 252 -4.80 -29.24 25.58
CA ASP A 252 -4.10 -28.84 26.81
C ASP A 252 -2.61 -28.52 26.61
N GLY A 253 -2.13 -28.47 25.35
CA GLY A 253 -0.75 -28.10 25.00
C GLY A 253 0.25 -29.26 25.01
N ARG A 254 -0.16 -30.49 25.33
CA ARG A 254 0.74 -31.66 25.27
C ARG A 254 0.99 -32.07 23.82
N ARG A 255 2.27 -32.23 23.44
CA ARG A 255 2.70 -32.61 22.10
C ARG A 255 2.19 -34.00 21.69
N ILE A 256 1.84 -34.12 20.42
CA ILE A 256 1.59 -35.37 19.70
C ILE A 256 2.75 -35.48 18.69
N ASP A 257 3.54 -36.55 18.82
CA ASP A 257 4.77 -36.73 18.05
C ASP A 257 4.49 -37.36 16.67
N ASP A 258 3.73 -36.63 15.85
CA ASP A 258 3.36 -37.03 14.49
C ASP A 258 3.36 -35.86 13.48
N ALA A 259 3.82 -34.68 13.89
CA ALA A 259 3.94 -33.51 13.01
C ALA A 259 5.03 -33.72 11.94
N PRO A 260 4.81 -33.25 10.70
CA PRO A 260 5.79 -33.41 9.62
C PRO A 260 6.93 -32.40 9.77
N ALA A 261 8.12 -32.77 9.30
CA ALA A 261 9.14 -31.77 8.99
C ALA A 261 8.71 -30.92 7.79
N LEU A 262 8.88 -29.60 7.89
CA LEU A 262 8.66 -28.70 6.77
C LEU A 262 9.82 -28.84 5.75
N PRO A 263 9.56 -28.69 4.44
CA PRO A 263 10.63 -28.71 3.44
C PRO A 263 11.67 -27.61 3.67
N ASP A 264 12.91 -27.84 3.23
CA ASP A 264 13.97 -26.84 3.31
C ASP A 264 13.56 -25.50 2.69
N ASN A 265 13.93 -24.42 3.38
CA ASN A 265 13.62 -23.02 3.08
C ASN A 265 12.12 -22.68 3.03
N ALA A 266 11.26 -23.53 3.60
CA ALA A 266 9.87 -23.15 3.85
C ALA A 266 9.82 -22.04 4.91
N ASP A 267 8.96 -21.05 4.68
CA ASP A 267 8.58 -20.02 5.64
C ASP A 267 7.09 -20.18 5.91
N ALA A 268 6.76 -20.97 6.94
CA ALA A 268 5.37 -21.26 7.27
C ALA A 268 4.72 -20.05 7.95
N VAL A 269 3.66 -19.54 7.33
CA VAL A 269 3.01 -18.29 7.73
C VAL A 269 1.54 -18.44 8.09
N ASP A 270 0.95 -19.62 7.82
CA ASP A 270 -0.39 -20.01 8.25
C ASP A 270 -0.58 -21.52 8.21
N VAL A 271 -1.55 -22.01 8.98
CA VAL A 271 -1.93 -23.42 9.06
C VAL A 271 -3.44 -23.58 9.10
N ALA A 272 -3.98 -24.57 8.37
CA ALA A 272 -5.38 -24.97 8.41
C ALA A 272 -5.53 -26.50 8.41
N VAL A 273 -6.67 -26.99 8.89
CA VAL A 273 -7.02 -28.42 8.85
C VAL A 273 -8.35 -28.57 8.12
N ASP A 274 -8.43 -29.49 7.16
CA ASP A 274 -9.67 -29.73 6.44
C ASP A 274 -10.53 -30.83 7.07
N ALA A 275 -11.76 -31.00 6.57
CA ALA A 275 -12.71 -32.01 7.07
C ALA A 275 -12.24 -33.46 6.88
N LYS A 276 -11.18 -33.71 6.10
CA LYS A 276 -10.56 -35.03 5.90
C LYS A 276 -9.35 -35.22 6.83
N GLY A 277 -9.04 -34.24 7.67
CA GLY A 277 -7.86 -34.25 8.55
C GLY A 277 -6.55 -33.99 7.82
N ARG A 278 -6.56 -33.43 6.61
CA ARG A 278 -5.33 -32.94 5.97
C ARG A 278 -4.90 -31.62 6.60
N VAL A 279 -3.60 -31.43 6.77
CA VAL A 279 -3.01 -30.19 7.28
C VAL A 279 -2.46 -29.40 6.10
N LEU A 280 -2.89 -28.15 5.97
CA LEU A 280 -2.44 -27.24 4.93
C LEU A 280 -1.58 -26.16 5.57
N VAL A 281 -0.40 -25.90 5.00
CA VAL A 281 0.51 -24.86 5.45
C VAL A 281 0.74 -23.88 4.31
N ALA A 282 0.53 -22.59 4.57
CA ALA A 282 0.92 -21.53 3.64
C ALA A 282 2.44 -21.32 3.75
N ASP A 283 3.19 -21.57 2.68
CA ASP A 283 4.65 -21.40 2.61
C ASP A 283 5.01 -20.12 1.84
N ASN A 284 5.43 -19.09 2.58
CA ASN A 284 5.91 -17.81 2.07
C ASN A 284 7.42 -17.79 1.73
N GLY A 285 8.08 -18.95 1.76
CA GLY A 285 9.46 -19.12 1.33
C GLY A 285 9.59 -19.09 -0.19
N PRO A 286 10.78 -19.33 -0.75
CA PRO A 286 11.00 -19.30 -2.20
C PRO A 286 10.11 -20.22 -3.04
N ARG A 287 9.39 -21.18 -2.42
CA ARG A 287 8.43 -22.05 -3.11
C ARG A 287 7.12 -21.34 -3.42
N GLN A 288 6.63 -20.46 -2.53
CA GLN A 288 5.35 -19.74 -2.68
C GLN A 288 4.17 -20.69 -2.98
N GLN A 289 3.96 -21.71 -2.15
CA GLN A 289 2.94 -22.74 -2.34
C GLN A 289 2.14 -22.99 -1.05
N VAL A 290 0.96 -23.57 -1.18
CA VAL A 290 0.31 -24.25 -0.06
C VAL A 290 0.80 -25.70 -0.03
N LEU A 291 1.40 -26.11 1.09
CA LEU A 291 1.87 -27.47 1.33
C LEU A 291 0.76 -28.29 1.98
N ILE A 292 0.46 -29.48 1.47
CA ILE A 292 -0.66 -30.31 1.94
C ILE A 292 -0.11 -31.61 2.51
N PHE A 293 -0.30 -31.81 3.80
CA PHE A 293 0.13 -33.00 4.54
C PHE A 293 -1.06 -33.90 4.86
N ALA A 294 -0.86 -35.21 4.77
CA ALA A 294 -1.84 -36.22 5.12
C ALA A 294 -1.25 -37.21 6.11
N LYS A 295 -2.11 -37.81 6.93
CA LYS A 295 -1.70 -38.83 7.90
C LYS A 295 -1.22 -40.10 7.18
N SER A 296 -0.10 -40.65 7.64
CA SER A 296 0.49 -41.92 7.21
C SER A 296 0.83 -42.79 8.43
N ASP A 297 1.35 -44.00 8.19
CA ASP A 297 1.75 -44.93 9.26
C ASP A 297 2.85 -44.36 10.18
N LYS A 298 3.62 -43.37 9.71
CA LYS A 298 4.74 -42.73 10.44
C LYS A 298 4.40 -41.31 10.91
N GLY A 299 3.11 -40.97 11.00
CA GLY A 299 2.64 -39.61 11.26
C GLY A 299 2.31 -38.86 9.97
N TYR A 300 2.27 -37.54 10.01
CA TYR A 300 1.94 -36.73 8.84
C TYR A 300 3.10 -36.64 7.85
N ALA A 301 2.79 -36.67 6.56
CA ALA A 301 3.77 -36.55 5.48
C ALA A 301 3.21 -35.68 4.35
N LEU A 302 4.11 -35.03 3.60
CA LEU A 302 3.73 -34.20 2.45
C LEU A 302 3.05 -35.08 1.39
N SER A 303 1.80 -34.75 1.07
CA SER A 303 0.93 -35.51 0.16
C SER A 303 0.65 -34.76 -1.14
N GLY A 304 0.84 -33.45 -1.17
CA GLY A 304 0.65 -32.62 -2.35
C GLY A 304 0.94 -31.15 -2.09
N THR A 305 0.78 -30.35 -3.13
CA THR A 305 0.91 -28.89 -3.09
C THR A 305 -0.14 -28.23 -3.96
N LEU A 306 -0.60 -27.04 -3.58
CA LEU A 306 -1.32 -26.12 -4.47
C LEU A 306 -0.42 -24.90 -4.72
N GLY A 307 -0.30 -24.47 -5.97
CA GLY A 307 0.63 -23.41 -6.36
C GLY A 307 1.69 -23.90 -7.33
N GLU A 308 2.13 -23.04 -8.24
CA GLU A 308 3.35 -23.26 -9.01
C GLU A 308 4.57 -23.04 -8.12
N ARG A 309 5.56 -23.94 -8.17
CA ARG A 309 6.80 -23.75 -7.43
C ARG A 309 7.54 -22.49 -7.92
N GLY A 310 7.79 -21.56 -7.01
CA GLY A 310 8.32 -20.23 -7.30
C GLY A 310 7.24 -19.14 -7.40
N GLY A 311 5.96 -19.52 -7.34
CA GLY A 311 4.82 -18.61 -7.33
C GLY A 311 4.81 -17.66 -8.52
N ILE A 312 4.65 -16.37 -8.26
CA ILE A 312 4.69 -15.34 -9.32
C ILE A 312 6.04 -15.24 -10.03
N PHE A 313 7.13 -15.78 -9.47
CA PHE A 313 8.45 -15.76 -10.10
C PHE A 313 8.78 -17.04 -10.88
N SER A 314 7.84 -17.97 -11.00
CA SER A 314 7.99 -19.21 -11.75
C SER A 314 8.07 -19.01 -13.27
N GLY A 315 8.57 -20.05 -13.95
CA GLY A 315 8.47 -20.20 -15.40
C GLY A 315 9.30 -19.21 -16.22
N ALA A 316 8.98 -19.11 -17.51
CA ALA A 316 9.76 -18.32 -18.47
C ALA A 316 9.58 -16.80 -18.35
N VAL A 317 8.55 -16.34 -17.63
CA VAL A 317 8.27 -14.91 -17.43
C VAL A 317 8.04 -14.69 -15.93
N PRO A 318 9.12 -14.50 -15.14
CA PRO A 318 9.01 -14.12 -13.73
C PRO A 318 8.23 -12.81 -13.57
N GLY A 319 7.49 -12.68 -12.48
CA GLY A 319 6.64 -11.51 -12.20
C GLY A 319 5.27 -11.54 -12.87
N ARG A 320 5.00 -12.46 -13.82
CA ARG A 320 3.68 -12.55 -14.47
C ARG A 320 2.64 -13.18 -13.53
N PRO A 321 1.52 -12.49 -13.21
CA PRO A 321 0.45 -13.06 -12.38
C PRO A 321 -0.33 -14.14 -13.13
N GLY A 322 -0.98 -15.02 -12.38
CA GLY A 322 -1.87 -16.05 -12.90
C GLY A 322 -2.38 -16.99 -11.81
N PRO A 323 -3.35 -17.88 -12.13
CA PRO A 323 -3.79 -18.90 -11.19
C PRO A 323 -2.60 -19.69 -10.64
N GLN A 324 -2.64 -20.00 -9.35
CA GLN A 324 -1.61 -20.74 -8.61
C GLN A 324 -0.22 -20.06 -8.57
N ARG A 325 -0.06 -18.84 -9.09
CA ARG A 325 1.20 -18.08 -9.05
C ARG A 325 1.21 -17.11 -7.87
N PHE A 326 1.14 -17.66 -6.67
CA PHE A 326 1.06 -16.90 -5.42
C PHE A 326 2.28 -16.01 -5.18
N ASN A 327 2.09 -14.92 -4.43
CA ASN A 327 3.17 -14.03 -4.02
C ASN A 327 2.87 -13.40 -2.67
N GLY A 328 3.68 -13.69 -1.66
CA GLY A 328 3.48 -13.17 -0.31
C GLY A 328 2.31 -13.85 0.37
N LEU A 329 2.34 -15.18 0.53
CA LEU A 329 1.25 -15.91 1.17
C LEU A 329 1.05 -15.37 2.60
N THR A 330 -0.19 -15.27 3.04
CA THR A 330 -0.55 -14.80 4.38
C THR A 330 -1.57 -15.70 5.08
N GLY A 331 -2.40 -16.42 4.32
CA GLY A 331 -3.39 -17.31 4.91
C GLY A 331 -3.89 -18.42 4.00
N VAL A 332 -4.33 -19.52 4.61
CA VAL A 332 -4.96 -20.66 3.95
C VAL A 332 -6.19 -21.15 4.72
N GLY A 333 -7.24 -21.57 4.02
CA GLY A 333 -8.41 -22.20 4.63
C GLY A 333 -9.11 -23.16 3.69
N VAL A 334 -9.99 -24.02 4.21
CA VAL A 334 -10.69 -25.04 3.42
C VAL A 334 -12.16 -25.10 3.83
N ASP A 335 -13.07 -25.08 2.85
CA ASP A 335 -14.50 -25.26 3.12
C ASP A 335 -14.90 -26.75 3.21
N ARG A 336 -16.18 -27.03 3.48
CA ARG A 336 -16.68 -28.42 3.59
C ARG A 336 -16.58 -29.19 2.27
N ALA A 337 -16.64 -28.51 1.13
CA ALA A 337 -16.52 -29.14 -0.19
C ALA A 337 -15.07 -29.44 -0.56
N GLY A 338 -14.11 -29.01 0.25
CA GLY A 338 -12.68 -29.18 0.01
C GLY A 338 -12.08 -28.11 -0.90
N ASN A 339 -12.80 -27.01 -1.15
CA ASN A 339 -12.25 -25.88 -1.87
C ASN A 339 -11.21 -25.19 -0.97
N ILE A 340 -10.05 -24.87 -1.54
CA ILE A 340 -8.93 -24.24 -0.84
C ILE A 340 -8.97 -22.74 -1.10
N TYR A 341 -8.88 -21.95 -0.05
CA TYR A 341 -8.84 -20.50 -0.09
C TYR A 341 -7.45 -20.04 0.28
N VAL A 342 -6.90 -19.09 -0.48
CA VAL A 342 -5.53 -18.59 -0.30
C VAL A 342 -5.58 -17.07 -0.29
N ALA A 343 -4.98 -16.48 0.74
CA ALA A 343 -4.73 -15.05 0.80
C ALA A 343 -3.25 -14.76 0.58
N THR A 344 -2.98 -13.68 -0.16
CA THR A 344 -1.63 -13.17 -0.38
C THR A 344 -1.62 -11.64 -0.29
N ASN A 345 -0.45 -11.04 -0.01
CA ASN A 345 -0.26 -9.59 0.02
C ASN A 345 1.04 -9.12 -0.66
N GLY A 346 1.66 -9.96 -1.49
CA GLY A 346 2.87 -9.63 -2.23
C GLY A 346 4.19 -9.74 -1.45
N ILE A 347 4.16 -9.80 -0.12
CA ILE A 347 5.37 -9.87 0.72
C ILE A 347 5.33 -10.95 1.83
N GLY A 348 4.15 -11.29 2.32
CA GLY A 348 3.89 -12.14 3.48
C GLY A 348 3.49 -11.35 4.72
N PRO A 349 3.33 -11.99 5.88
CA PRO A 349 2.92 -11.35 7.11
C PRO A 349 4.04 -10.56 7.82
N ARG A 350 5.28 -10.56 7.31
CA ARG A 350 6.45 -9.95 7.95
C ARG A 350 7.27 -9.15 6.95
N HIS A 351 7.36 -7.84 7.14
CA HIS A 351 8.38 -7.00 6.52
C HIS A 351 8.47 -5.64 7.21
N ASP A 352 9.58 -5.36 7.90
CA ASP A 352 9.79 -4.20 8.78
C ASP A 352 9.54 -2.83 8.15
N THR A 353 9.69 -2.74 6.83
CA THR A 353 9.50 -1.50 6.08
C THR A 353 8.12 -1.41 5.45
N ILE A 354 7.48 -2.51 5.03
CA ILE A 354 6.26 -2.46 4.20
C ILE A 354 5.02 -2.63 5.10
N GLY A 355 4.34 -1.53 5.38
CA GLY A 355 3.24 -1.48 6.36
C GLY A 355 2.00 -2.29 5.99
N ALA A 356 1.46 -2.09 4.78
CA ALA A 356 0.17 -2.63 4.31
C ALA A 356 0.35 -3.65 3.18
N GLY A 357 1.49 -4.34 3.16
CA GLY A 357 1.85 -5.26 2.08
C GLY A 357 2.11 -4.54 0.74
N LEU A 358 2.21 -5.34 -0.31
CA LEU A 358 2.47 -4.94 -1.69
C LEU A 358 1.29 -5.29 -2.61
N GLY A 359 0.06 -5.25 -2.07
CA GLY A 359 -1.19 -5.54 -2.75
C GLY A 359 -1.72 -6.94 -2.47
N ALA A 360 -3.00 -7.04 -2.10
CA ALA A 360 -3.66 -8.26 -1.67
C ALA A 360 -4.40 -9.01 -2.78
N THR A 361 -4.38 -10.34 -2.69
CA THR A 361 -5.32 -11.22 -3.39
C THR A 361 -5.99 -12.17 -2.42
N LEU A 362 -7.26 -12.45 -2.68
CA LEU A 362 -7.99 -13.55 -2.06
C LEU A 362 -8.58 -14.44 -3.15
N GLU A 363 -8.24 -15.72 -3.10
CA GLU A 363 -8.52 -16.69 -4.15
C GLU A 363 -9.19 -17.94 -3.61
N SER A 364 -10.08 -18.54 -4.39
CA SER A 364 -10.68 -19.85 -4.10
C SER A 364 -10.39 -20.83 -5.23
N TYR A 365 -9.96 -22.03 -4.87
CA TYR A 365 -9.61 -23.13 -5.76
C TYR A 365 -10.50 -24.34 -5.47
N ALA A 366 -10.98 -25.00 -6.52
CA ALA A 366 -11.64 -26.29 -6.40
C ALA A 366 -10.65 -27.37 -5.91
N PRO A 367 -11.10 -28.52 -5.39
CA PRO A 367 -10.22 -29.59 -4.91
C PRO A 367 -9.22 -30.11 -5.95
N ASP A 368 -9.52 -29.92 -7.25
CA ASP A 368 -8.66 -30.26 -8.38
C ASP A 368 -7.63 -29.16 -8.74
N GLY A 369 -7.60 -28.06 -7.99
CA GLY A 369 -6.70 -26.93 -8.21
C GLY A 369 -7.17 -25.92 -9.26
N LYS A 370 -8.40 -26.02 -9.77
CA LYS A 370 -8.96 -25.01 -10.69
C LYS A 370 -9.41 -23.76 -9.94
N LEU A 371 -8.97 -22.57 -10.39
CA LEU A 371 -9.44 -21.30 -9.85
C LEU A 371 -10.97 -21.16 -10.03
N ARG A 372 -11.67 -20.85 -8.94
CA ARG A 372 -13.11 -20.57 -8.90
C ARG A 372 -13.37 -19.07 -9.00
N TRP A 373 -12.72 -18.29 -8.15
CA TRP A 373 -12.84 -16.83 -8.13
C TRP A 373 -11.61 -16.19 -7.47
N GLN A 374 -11.38 -14.91 -7.77
CA GLN A 374 -10.34 -14.07 -7.18
C GLN A 374 -10.89 -12.66 -6.98
N VAL A 375 -10.52 -12.03 -5.86
CA VAL A 375 -10.63 -10.57 -5.65
C VAL A 375 -9.24 -10.00 -5.40
N GLN A 376 -9.04 -8.75 -5.80
CA GLN A 376 -7.73 -8.08 -5.84
C GLN A 376 -7.85 -6.65 -5.28
N GLY A 377 -6.96 -6.29 -4.35
CA GLY A 377 -6.74 -4.93 -3.86
C GLY A 377 -5.25 -4.61 -3.96
N LEU A 378 -4.82 -4.16 -5.13
CA LEU A 378 -3.42 -4.28 -5.55
C LEU A 378 -2.57 -3.04 -5.24
N LEU A 379 -3.18 -1.89 -4.98
CA LEU A 379 -2.47 -0.61 -4.89
C LEU A 379 -2.68 -0.01 -3.51
N PHE A 380 -1.73 0.80 -3.04
CA PHE A 380 -1.89 1.65 -1.87
C PHE A 380 -0.81 2.73 -1.89
N VAL A 381 -1.19 4.01 -1.78
CA VAL A 381 -0.27 5.16 -1.91
C VAL A 381 0.56 5.05 -3.20
N ASP A 382 -0.14 4.75 -4.30
CA ASP A 382 0.45 4.38 -5.59
C ASP A 382 0.01 5.37 -6.68
N GLY A 383 0.97 5.88 -7.44
CA GLY A 383 0.67 6.61 -8.67
C GLY A 383 0.59 5.66 -9.86
N ALA A 384 0.19 6.17 -11.02
CA ALA A 384 0.25 5.43 -12.28
C ALA A 384 0.89 6.27 -13.39
N TRP A 385 1.54 5.61 -14.36
CA TRP A 385 2.20 6.27 -15.48
C TRP A 385 2.16 5.38 -16.73
N MET A 386 1.74 5.92 -17.88
CA MET A 386 1.72 5.19 -19.15
C MET A 386 3.13 4.80 -19.60
N ASP A 387 3.32 3.55 -20.00
CA ASP A 387 4.58 3.10 -20.59
C ASP A 387 4.81 3.79 -21.95
N PRO A 388 5.88 4.60 -22.10
CA PRO A 388 6.14 5.30 -23.36
C PRO A 388 6.46 4.35 -24.53
N ALA A 389 6.77 3.08 -24.27
CA ALA A 389 7.00 2.07 -25.30
C ALA A 389 5.76 1.22 -25.62
N ARG A 390 4.73 1.25 -24.76
CA ARG A 390 3.53 0.41 -24.88
C ARG A 390 2.29 1.25 -24.55
N PRO A 391 1.57 1.78 -25.56
CA PRO A 391 0.46 2.73 -25.37
C PRO A 391 -0.80 2.12 -24.73
N ASN A 392 -0.76 0.84 -24.39
CA ASN A 392 -1.78 0.12 -23.64
C ASN A 392 -1.25 -0.43 -22.31
N SER A 393 -0.07 0.01 -21.83
CA SER A 393 0.53 -0.48 -20.60
C SER A 393 0.73 0.66 -19.61
N VAL A 394 0.45 0.39 -18.34
CA VAL A 394 0.55 1.34 -17.24
C VAL A 394 1.47 0.75 -16.17
N TYR A 395 2.44 1.53 -15.72
CA TYR A 395 3.23 1.21 -14.53
C TYR A 395 2.61 1.88 -13.30
N THR A 396 2.64 1.19 -12.16
CA THR A 396 2.50 1.77 -10.81
C THR A 396 3.84 1.64 -10.08
N GLY A 397 3.89 1.81 -8.75
CA GLY A 397 5.15 1.68 -8.01
C GLY A 397 5.80 0.30 -8.18
N ASN A 398 5.04 -0.79 -8.07
CA ASN A 398 5.58 -2.15 -8.22
C ASN A 398 4.74 -3.08 -9.11
N LYS A 399 3.85 -2.52 -9.94
CA LYS A 399 3.01 -3.31 -10.85
C LYS A 399 2.98 -2.74 -12.24
N ARG A 400 2.58 -3.61 -13.16
CA ARG A 400 2.19 -3.26 -14.53
C ARG A 400 0.79 -3.75 -14.81
N PHE A 401 0.01 -2.90 -15.47
CA PHE A 401 -1.32 -3.21 -15.98
C PHE A 401 -1.36 -3.08 -17.49
N GLU A 402 -2.16 -3.92 -18.14
CA GLU A 402 -2.54 -3.76 -19.54
C GLU A 402 -3.95 -3.20 -19.64
N LEU A 403 -4.16 -2.25 -20.55
CA LEU A 403 -5.41 -1.57 -20.78
C LEU A 403 -6.08 -2.06 -22.07
N ASP A 404 -7.37 -2.38 -21.97
CA ASP A 404 -8.30 -2.60 -23.07
C ASP A 404 -9.48 -1.63 -22.91
N LEU A 405 -9.29 -0.43 -23.46
CA LEU A 405 -10.21 0.71 -23.33
C LEU A 405 -11.49 0.55 -24.18
N SER A 406 -11.66 -0.59 -24.85
CA SER A 406 -12.94 -0.97 -25.49
C SER A 406 -13.95 -1.54 -24.49
N LYS A 407 -13.49 -1.92 -23.30
CA LYS A 407 -14.33 -2.49 -22.25
C LYS A 407 -14.99 -1.41 -21.39
N PRO A 408 -16.06 -1.75 -20.66
CA PRO A 408 -16.68 -0.84 -19.71
C PRO A 408 -15.74 -0.46 -18.55
N PRO A 409 -15.98 0.69 -17.89
CA PRO A 409 -15.23 1.10 -16.69
C PRO A 409 -15.06 -0.01 -15.66
N GLY A 410 -13.86 -0.09 -15.07
CA GLY A 410 -13.48 -1.13 -14.13
C GLY A 410 -13.11 -2.49 -14.74
N GLN A 411 -13.43 -2.73 -16.02
CA GLN A 411 -13.05 -3.95 -16.76
C GLN A 411 -11.95 -3.70 -17.79
N GLU A 412 -11.50 -2.45 -17.90
CA GLU A 412 -10.50 -1.99 -18.87
C GLU A 412 -9.09 -2.43 -18.54
N TRP A 413 -8.81 -2.95 -17.35
CA TRP A 413 -7.46 -3.25 -16.91
C TRP A 413 -7.27 -4.74 -16.65
N LYS A 414 -6.02 -5.19 -16.81
CA LYS A 414 -5.56 -6.52 -16.45
C LYS A 414 -4.25 -6.41 -15.71
N TYR A 415 -4.14 -7.06 -14.55
CA TYR A 415 -2.88 -7.19 -13.85
C TYR A 415 -1.89 -8.02 -14.69
N ALA A 416 -0.80 -7.41 -15.12
CA ALA A 416 0.09 -7.97 -16.14
C ALA A 416 1.48 -8.32 -15.61
N GLY A 417 1.96 -7.66 -14.55
CA GLY A 417 3.27 -7.94 -13.97
C GLY A 417 3.46 -7.37 -12.57
N PHE A 418 4.14 -8.11 -11.70
CA PHE A 418 4.70 -7.67 -10.43
C PHE A 418 6.20 -7.41 -10.61
N LEU A 419 6.65 -6.23 -10.20
CA LEU A 419 7.96 -5.71 -10.57
C LEU A 419 9.05 -6.03 -9.54
N SER A 420 8.70 -6.19 -8.25
CA SER A 420 9.68 -6.38 -7.19
C SER A 420 9.92 -7.86 -6.92
N ASN A 421 11.18 -8.31 -6.85
CA ASN A 421 11.50 -9.72 -6.56
C ASN A 421 12.46 -9.84 -5.38
N ARG A 422 11.90 -10.02 -4.18
CA ARG A 422 12.66 -10.13 -2.92
C ARG A 422 13.65 -11.29 -2.86
N PHE A 423 13.44 -12.33 -3.66
CA PHE A 423 14.32 -13.50 -3.67
C PHE A 423 15.51 -13.30 -4.61
N LYS A 424 15.30 -12.60 -5.74
CA LYS A 424 16.37 -12.32 -6.72
C LYS A 424 17.15 -11.06 -6.37
N TYR A 425 16.46 -10.02 -5.88
CA TYR A 425 16.98 -8.71 -5.53
C TYR A 425 16.60 -8.36 -4.08
N PRO A 426 17.19 -9.03 -3.07
CA PRO A 426 16.86 -8.79 -1.66
C PRO A 426 17.24 -7.38 -1.18
N ASP A 427 18.21 -6.74 -1.84
CA ASP A 427 18.64 -5.38 -1.52
C ASP A 427 17.85 -4.31 -2.28
N ASP A 428 16.84 -4.67 -3.10
CA ASP A 428 16.04 -3.69 -3.85
C ASP A 428 15.56 -2.54 -2.93
N PRO A 429 15.84 -1.27 -3.27
CA PRO A 429 15.48 -0.12 -2.43
C PRO A 429 14.03 -0.10 -1.95
N VAL A 430 13.09 -0.69 -2.69
CA VAL A 430 11.68 -0.81 -2.26
C VAL A 430 11.52 -1.51 -0.90
N PHE A 431 12.45 -2.38 -0.51
CA PHE A 431 12.45 -3.10 0.76
C PHE A 431 13.19 -2.35 1.88
N HIS A 432 13.91 -1.26 1.58
CA HIS A 432 14.85 -0.62 2.51
C HIS A 432 14.65 0.89 2.71
N THR A 433 13.67 1.51 2.05
CA THR A 433 13.40 2.95 2.18
C THR A 433 11.98 3.26 2.68
N ASP A 434 10.98 2.96 1.86
CA ASP A 434 9.59 3.38 2.06
C ASP A 434 8.70 2.31 2.67
N GLN A 435 7.53 2.73 3.15
CA GLN A 435 6.45 1.80 3.46
C GLN A 435 5.66 1.34 2.24
N TRP A 436 5.76 2.08 1.13
CA TRP A 436 4.95 1.90 -0.07
C TRP A 436 5.84 1.95 -1.33
N PRO A 437 5.49 1.23 -2.42
CA PRO A 437 6.28 1.23 -3.66
C PRO A 437 6.54 2.61 -4.28
N GLY A 438 5.54 3.49 -4.28
CA GLY A 438 5.66 4.91 -4.65
C GLY A 438 5.04 5.29 -6.00
N THR A 439 5.31 6.52 -6.41
CA THR A 439 4.74 7.15 -7.61
C THR A 439 5.70 7.06 -8.81
N PRO A 440 5.26 6.51 -9.95
CA PRO A 440 6.13 6.26 -11.09
C PRO A 440 6.26 7.43 -12.06
N MET A 441 7.43 7.52 -12.70
CA MET A 441 7.68 8.22 -13.95
C MET A 441 8.42 7.28 -14.89
N ALA A 442 7.80 6.89 -16.01
CA ALA A 442 8.46 6.03 -17.00
C ALA A 442 9.06 6.86 -18.15
N ARG A 443 10.29 6.55 -18.56
CA ARG A 443 10.99 7.25 -19.67
C ARG A 443 11.62 6.26 -20.64
N ARG A 444 11.57 6.61 -21.93
CA ARG A 444 12.26 5.89 -23.01
C ARG A 444 13.55 6.63 -23.34
N LEU A 445 14.69 6.06 -22.99
CA LEU A 445 16.03 6.65 -23.19
C LEU A 445 16.92 5.61 -23.88
N ASP A 446 17.66 6.01 -24.91
CA ASP A 446 18.59 5.14 -25.66
C ASP A 446 18.00 3.78 -26.05
N GLY A 447 16.74 3.77 -26.49
CA GLY A 447 16.03 2.55 -26.88
C GLY A 447 15.68 1.61 -25.72
N ARG A 448 15.66 2.10 -24.48
CA ARG A 448 15.32 1.36 -23.26
C ARG A 448 14.27 2.10 -22.45
N THR A 449 13.42 1.36 -21.74
CA THR A 449 12.47 1.94 -20.80
C THR A 449 13.10 1.90 -19.41
N PHE A 450 13.08 3.03 -18.71
CA PHE A 450 13.47 3.17 -17.31
C PHE A 450 12.25 3.60 -16.50
N LEU A 451 12.14 3.08 -15.28
CA LEU A 451 11.09 3.46 -14.33
C LEU A 451 11.75 4.17 -13.15
N TYR A 452 11.31 5.38 -12.88
CA TYR A 452 11.75 6.18 -11.75
C TYR A 452 10.62 6.24 -10.73
N LEU A 453 10.89 5.95 -9.47
CA LEU A 453 9.89 5.96 -8.40
C LEU A 453 10.30 6.92 -7.30
N THR A 454 9.35 7.70 -6.81
CA THR A 454 9.49 8.54 -5.61
C THR A 454 8.39 8.22 -4.61
N ASP A 455 8.65 8.50 -3.34
CA ASP A 455 7.76 8.16 -2.23
C ASP A 455 6.73 9.26 -1.89
N MET A 456 5.94 8.99 -0.86
CA MET A 456 4.92 9.88 -0.29
C MET A 456 5.48 11.24 0.17
N TYR A 457 6.78 11.35 0.41
CA TYR A 457 7.41 12.59 0.88
C TYR A 457 8.47 13.17 -0.07
N ALA A 458 8.55 12.65 -1.30
CA ALA A 458 9.51 13.08 -2.32
C ALA A 458 10.98 13.08 -1.83
N ASP A 459 11.34 12.10 -1.02
CA ASP A 459 12.59 12.01 -0.28
C ASP A 459 13.75 11.44 -1.07
N HIS A 460 13.49 10.52 -1.98
CA HIS A 460 14.53 9.87 -2.77
C HIS A 460 13.94 9.45 -4.11
N LEU A 461 14.81 9.08 -5.04
CA LEU A 461 14.42 8.63 -6.37
C LEU A 461 15.03 7.27 -6.66
N LYS A 462 14.21 6.22 -6.69
CA LYS A 462 14.59 4.86 -7.09
C LYS A 462 14.55 4.76 -8.60
N ILE A 463 15.51 4.07 -9.20
CA ILE A 463 15.66 3.95 -10.65
C ILE A 463 15.75 2.47 -11.01
N TYR A 464 14.91 2.05 -11.94
CA TYR A 464 14.81 0.67 -12.40
C TYR A 464 14.96 0.58 -13.91
N ARG A 465 15.58 -0.51 -14.35
CA ARG A 465 15.67 -0.93 -15.75
C ARG A 465 14.95 -2.26 -15.95
N PHE A 466 14.70 -2.62 -17.20
CA PHE A 466 14.04 -3.88 -17.56
C PHE A 466 14.87 -4.69 -18.54
N ASP A 467 14.89 -6.02 -18.34
CA ASP A 467 15.37 -7.00 -19.30
C ASP A 467 14.33 -8.12 -19.41
N PRO A 468 13.36 -8.01 -20.34
CA PRO A 468 12.28 -8.99 -20.44
C PRO A 468 12.74 -10.41 -20.76
N LYS A 469 13.93 -10.57 -21.36
CA LYS A 469 14.48 -11.90 -21.68
C LYS A 469 15.05 -12.59 -20.45
N ARG A 470 15.68 -11.83 -19.54
CA ARG A 470 16.34 -12.35 -18.33
C ARG A 470 15.46 -12.31 -17.08
N ASP A 471 14.57 -11.33 -16.99
CA ASP A 471 13.83 -10.97 -15.79
C ASP A 471 12.31 -10.99 -15.96
N GLY A 472 11.80 -11.16 -17.20
CA GLY A 472 10.37 -11.16 -17.47
C GLY A 472 9.74 -9.80 -17.14
N GLU A 473 8.80 -9.76 -16.20
CA GLU A 473 8.16 -8.54 -15.70
C GLU A 473 8.94 -7.90 -14.54
N VAL A 474 9.92 -8.60 -13.94
CA VAL A 474 10.68 -8.10 -12.79
C VAL A 474 11.52 -6.90 -13.19
N ALA A 475 11.40 -5.81 -12.44
CA ALA A 475 12.25 -4.63 -12.54
C ALA A 475 13.60 -4.91 -11.88
N ILE A 476 14.67 -4.40 -12.49
CA ILE A 476 16.04 -4.58 -12.00
C ILE A 476 16.47 -3.26 -11.35
N PRO A 477 16.83 -3.25 -10.05
CA PRO A 477 17.40 -2.08 -9.40
C PRO A 477 18.60 -1.57 -10.18
N SER A 478 18.59 -0.28 -10.53
CA SER A 478 19.55 0.31 -11.47
C SER A 478 20.26 1.52 -10.88
N GLY A 479 19.58 2.27 -10.01
CA GLY A 479 20.16 3.35 -9.24
C GLY A 479 19.23 3.88 -8.15
N LEU A 480 19.79 4.69 -7.25
CA LEU A 480 19.07 5.33 -6.16
C LEU A 480 19.72 6.70 -5.90
N ILE A 481 18.92 7.78 -5.92
CA ILE A 481 19.37 9.10 -5.48
C ILE A 481 18.73 9.38 -4.12
N ALA A 482 19.56 9.48 -3.08
CA ALA A 482 19.08 9.78 -1.74
C ALA A 482 18.64 11.25 -1.59
N GLY A 483 17.87 11.53 -0.54
CA GLY A 483 17.58 12.89 -0.12
C GLY A 483 17.64 13.05 1.40
N ARG A 484 16.52 13.11 2.13
CA ARG A 484 16.64 13.23 3.61
C ARG A 484 17.27 11.95 4.18
N ALA A 485 18.13 12.10 5.19
CA ALA A 485 18.91 10.99 5.75
C ALA A 485 18.02 9.86 6.33
N ARG A 486 17.03 10.24 7.15
CA ARG A 486 16.17 9.29 7.86
C ARG A 486 15.44 8.29 6.94
N PRO A 487 14.77 8.70 5.85
CA PRO A 487 14.12 7.78 4.91
C PRO A 487 15.04 6.75 4.27
N VAL A 488 16.33 7.03 4.14
CA VAL A 488 17.30 6.11 3.54
C VAL A 488 18.16 5.42 4.59
N ASP A 489 17.85 5.53 5.89
CA ASP A 489 18.75 5.03 6.95
C ASP A 489 18.85 3.51 7.04
N LYS A 490 17.91 2.77 6.45
CA LYS A 490 17.93 1.30 6.39
C LYS A 490 18.57 0.74 5.12
N VAL A 491 18.99 1.60 4.18
CA VAL A 491 19.62 1.16 2.93
C VAL A 491 20.96 0.46 3.22
N PRO A 492 21.17 -0.79 2.74
CA PRO A 492 22.42 -1.52 2.94
C PRO A 492 23.65 -0.75 2.42
N ASN A 493 24.76 -0.83 3.13
CA ASN A 493 26.08 -0.28 2.76
C ASN A 493 26.13 1.24 2.46
N LYS A 494 25.05 1.98 2.72
CA LYS A 494 24.97 3.41 2.39
C LYS A 494 26.06 4.26 3.07
N PRO A 495 26.46 5.38 2.44
CA PRO A 495 27.17 6.45 3.13
C PRO A 495 26.30 7.13 4.22
N PRO A 496 26.92 7.80 5.20
CA PRO A 496 26.21 8.61 6.18
C PRO A 496 25.41 9.76 5.54
N GLY A 497 24.27 10.12 6.16
CA GLY A 497 23.39 11.19 5.65
C GLY A 497 22.52 10.72 4.48
N GLY A 498 22.13 11.66 3.61
CA GLY A 498 21.28 11.39 2.45
C GLY A 498 21.68 12.18 1.20
N ASP A 499 22.94 12.57 1.09
CA ASP A 499 23.48 13.33 -0.04
C ASP A 499 24.49 12.47 -0.82
N TRP A 500 23.98 11.35 -1.32
CA TRP A 500 24.69 10.35 -2.11
C TRP A 500 23.78 9.77 -3.19
N MET A 501 24.40 9.14 -4.19
CA MET A 501 23.70 8.31 -5.17
C MET A 501 24.36 6.93 -5.27
N TRP A 502 23.58 5.92 -5.61
CA TRP A 502 24.03 4.57 -5.92
C TRP A 502 23.66 4.21 -7.35
N ARG A 503 24.50 3.40 -8.01
CA ARG A 503 24.25 2.85 -9.34
C ARG A 503 24.82 1.43 -9.42
N ASP A 504 24.03 0.49 -9.92
CA ASP A 504 24.34 -0.94 -10.13
C ASP A 504 25.44 -1.18 -11.18
N ALA A 505 26.65 -0.65 -10.98
CA ALA A 505 27.72 -0.60 -11.96
C ALA A 505 28.15 -2.01 -12.44
N ASN A 506 28.05 -3.02 -11.58
CA ASN A 506 28.38 -4.41 -11.92
C ASN A 506 27.19 -5.23 -12.47
N GLY A 507 25.95 -4.73 -12.38
CA GLY A 507 24.77 -5.35 -12.98
C GLY A 507 24.08 -6.43 -12.12
N ASN A 508 24.48 -6.61 -10.86
CA ASN A 508 24.01 -7.65 -9.95
C ASN A 508 22.75 -7.24 -9.16
N GLY A 509 22.39 -5.96 -9.14
CA GLY A 509 21.24 -5.40 -8.42
C GLY A 509 21.39 -5.40 -6.88
N ARG A 510 22.61 -5.51 -6.36
CA ARG A 510 22.96 -5.38 -4.93
C ARG A 510 23.55 -4.01 -4.67
N LEU A 511 23.31 -3.47 -3.48
CA LEU A 511 23.89 -2.19 -3.10
C LEU A 511 25.31 -2.37 -2.57
N ASP A 512 26.25 -2.65 -3.46
CA ASP A 512 27.65 -2.86 -3.12
C ASP A 512 28.31 -1.53 -2.66
N ALA A 513 29.18 -1.60 -1.64
CA ALA A 513 29.72 -0.40 -0.98
C ALA A 513 30.58 0.49 -1.89
N ASP A 514 31.18 -0.08 -2.93
CA ASP A 514 32.02 0.61 -3.92
C ASP A 514 31.22 1.26 -5.07
N GLU A 515 29.89 1.13 -5.05
CA GLU A 515 28.98 1.67 -6.08
C GLU A 515 28.29 2.98 -5.67
N PHE A 516 28.64 3.54 -4.50
CA PHE A 516 28.10 4.81 -4.01
C PHE A 516 28.98 6.00 -4.40
N GLU A 517 28.35 7.06 -4.90
CA GLU A 517 28.96 8.37 -5.11
C GLU A 517 28.43 9.36 -4.05
N ILE A 518 29.34 9.98 -3.30
CA ILE A 518 29.02 11.00 -2.29
C ILE A 518 29.11 12.40 -2.91
N ASN A 519 28.20 13.30 -2.56
CA ASN A 519 28.30 14.69 -2.97
C ASN A 519 29.48 15.41 -2.28
N THR A 520 30.55 15.66 -3.03
CA THR A 520 31.74 16.37 -2.55
C THR A 520 31.73 17.87 -2.85
N THR A 521 30.65 18.41 -3.44
CA THR A 521 30.57 19.83 -3.84
C THR A 521 30.41 20.82 -2.67
N GLY A 522 30.25 20.32 -1.45
CA GLY A 522 30.03 21.11 -0.23
C GLY A 522 28.65 21.77 -0.14
N LYS A 523 27.74 21.54 -1.10
CA LYS A 523 26.38 22.08 -1.12
C LYS A 523 25.38 20.94 -1.18
N ALA A 524 24.70 20.69 -0.06
CA ALA A 524 23.71 19.62 0.02
C ALA A 524 22.57 19.81 -1.01
N LYS A 525 22.28 18.73 -1.75
CA LYS A 525 21.23 18.66 -2.79
C LYS A 525 20.00 17.87 -2.35
N ALA A 526 20.11 17.18 -1.22
CA ALA A 526 19.03 16.52 -0.49
C ALA A 526 17.89 17.48 -0.06
N GLY A 527 16.67 16.92 0.03
CA GLY A 527 15.47 17.61 0.50
C GLY A 527 14.68 18.32 -0.59
N GLY A 528 13.53 18.89 -0.26
CA GLY A 528 12.56 19.47 -1.20
C GLY A 528 11.36 18.55 -1.51
N TRP A 529 10.48 19.01 -2.40
CA TRP A 529 9.23 18.30 -2.76
C TRP A 529 9.02 18.10 -4.28
N GLY A 530 10.03 18.37 -5.11
CA GLY A 530 9.92 18.30 -6.57
C GLY A 530 10.92 17.36 -7.20
N TRP A 531 10.45 16.37 -7.93
CA TRP A 531 11.20 15.47 -8.80
C TRP A 531 10.51 15.50 -10.16
N TRP A 532 11.28 15.60 -11.23
CA TRP A 532 10.77 15.45 -12.58
C TRP A 532 11.87 14.88 -13.47
N VAL A 533 11.60 13.77 -14.14
CA VAL A 533 12.49 13.25 -15.17
C VAL A 533 11.96 13.74 -16.51
N ASP A 534 12.73 14.49 -17.29
CA ASP A 534 12.23 14.96 -18.58
C ASP A 534 12.35 13.89 -19.69
N THR A 535 11.86 14.18 -20.89
CA THR A 535 11.88 13.22 -22.01
C THR A 535 13.27 12.99 -22.61
N LYS A 536 14.27 13.79 -22.22
CA LYS A 536 15.69 13.57 -22.55
C LYS A 536 16.44 12.83 -21.43
N GLY A 537 15.77 12.54 -20.31
CA GLY A 537 16.29 11.77 -19.19
C GLY A 537 16.89 12.62 -18.08
N ASP A 538 16.93 13.95 -18.20
CA ASP A 538 17.49 14.78 -17.13
C ASP A 538 16.54 14.80 -15.93
N ILE A 539 17.11 14.76 -14.73
CA ILE A 539 16.34 14.81 -13.49
C ILE A 539 16.37 16.25 -12.96
N TRP A 540 15.20 16.83 -12.78
CA TRP A 540 14.96 18.15 -12.23
C TRP A 540 14.48 17.99 -10.78
N ARG A 541 15.31 18.44 -9.84
CA ARG A 541 15.04 18.44 -8.40
C ARG A 541 14.82 19.87 -7.94
N THR A 542 13.68 20.16 -7.30
CA THR A 542 13.50 21.44 -6.59
C THR A 542 14.03 21.33 -5.16
N SER A 543 14.65 22.41 -4.70
CA SER A 543 14.85 22.66 -3.28
C SER A 543 13.88 23.75 -2.84
N ASP A 544 13.31 23.62 -1.63
CA ASP A 544 12.41 24.62 -1.08
C ASP A 544 13.02 26.03 -1.13
N VAL A 545 14.32 26.21 -0.89
CA VAL A 545 14.96 27.55 -0.85
C VAL A 545 16.25 27.68 -1.68
N ARG A 546 16.77 26.61 -2.28
CA ARG A 546 18.06 26.61 -3.00
C ARG A 546 17.96 26.56 -4.53
N GLY A 547 16.76 26.81 -5.06
CA GLY A 547 16.50 26.81 -6.50
C GLY A 547 16.32 25.41 -7.07
N ILE A 548 16.76 25.20 -8.31
CA ILE A 548 16.51 23.97 -9.07
C ILE A 548 17.84 23.29 -9.40
N HIS A 549 17.94 21.99 -9.18
CA HIS A 549 19.10 21.16 -9.50
C HIS A 549 18.76 20.22 -10.64
N ARG A 550 19.48 20.32 -11.76
CA ARG A 550 19.35 19.46 -12.93
C ARG A 550 20.50 18.47 -12.98
N PHE A 551 20.22 17.20 -12.76
CA PHE A 551 21.14 16.10 -12.99
C PHE A 551 21.05 15.72 -14.45
N ARG A 552 22.14 15.93 -15.19
CA ARG A 552 22.20 15.63 -16.62
C ARG A 552 22.32 14.12 -16.84
N TYR A 553 21.52 13.62 -17.75
CA TYR A 553 21.60 12.25 -18.23
C TYR A 553 22.88 12.05 -19.04
N GLY A 554 23.74 11.15 -18.58
CA GLY A 554 25.03 10.82 -19.17
C GLY A 554 25.00 9.66 -20.18
N GLY A 555 23.82 9.18 -20.56
CA GLY A 555 23.65 7.96 -21.34
C GLY A 555 23.52 6.70 -20.48
N VAL A 556 23.71 5.54 -21.10
CA VAL A 556 23.63 4.23 -20.45
C VAL A 556 25.02 3.60 -20.32
N ASP A 557 25.32 3.02 -19.16
CA ASP A 557 26.57 2.28 -18.95
C ASP A 557 26.55 0.86 -19.55
N LYS A 558 27.68 0.14 -19.39
CA LYS A 558 27.86 -1.23 -19.91
C LYS A 558 26.85 -2.25 -19.35
N SER A 559 26.32 -1.99 -18.14
CA SER A 559 25.38 -2.87 -17.43
C SER A 559 23.92 -2.50 -17.74
N GLY A 560 23.70 -1.42 -18.47
CA GLY A 560 22.38 -0.97 -18.88
C GLY A 560 21.75 0.06 -17.95
N ASN A 561 22.50 0.68 -17.04
CA ASN A 561 21.99 1.67 -16.08
C ASN A 561 22.12 3.11 -16.61
N PRO A 562 21.19 4.01 -16.26
CA PRO A 562 21.32 5.42 -16.60
C PRO A 562 22.42 6.07 -15.74
N VAL A 563 23.22 6.94 -16.35
CA VAL A 563 24.35 7.59 -15.68
C VAL A 563 23.97 9.01 -15.24
N TYR A 564 24.13 9.28 -13.95
CA TYR A 564 24.09 10.60 -13.33
C TYR A 564 25.33 10.76 -12.44
N ALA A 565 25.77 12.01 -12.23
CA ALA A 565 26.92 12.33 -11.39
C ALA A 565 26.79 13.74 -10.81
N TYR A 566 27.32 13.97 -9.60
CA TYR A 566 27.24 15.27 -8.93
C TYR A 566 28.04 16.36 -9.65
N ASP A 567 29.16 16.00 -10.29
CA ASP A 567 30.01 16.94 -11.03
C ASP A 567 29.34 17.46 -12.32
N LYS A 568 28.26 16.82 -12.79
CA LYS A 568 27.46 17.25 -13.95
C LYS A 568 26.20 18.02 -13.57
N VAL A 569 25.91 18.21 -12.28
CA VAL A 569 24.70 18.89 -11.82
C VAL A 569 24.77 20.37 -12.16
N THR A 570 23.76 20.85 -12.88
CA THR A 570 23.54 22.29 -13.09
C THR A 570 22.59 22.82 -12.02
N THR A 571 22.96 23.89 -11.32
CA THR A 571 22.08 24.56 -10.36
C THR A 571 21.60 25.88 -10.93
N TYR A 572 20.28 26.02 -11.01
CA TYR A 572 19.62 27.27 -11.34
C TYR A 572 19.24 28.00 -10.05
N PRO A 573 19.42 29.33 -9.98
CA PRO A 573 18.94 30.11 -8.85
C PRO A 573 17.41 30.03 -8.75
N MET A 574 16.89 30.48 -7.61
CA MET A 574 15.44 30.63 -7.40
C MET A 574 14.82 31.46 -8.55
N PRO A 575 13.93 30.89 -9.38
CA PRO A 575 13.23 31.64 -10.41
C PRO A 575 12.39 32.74 -9.75
N GLN A 576 12.55 33.99 -10.20
CA GLN A 576 11.73 35.09 -9.67
C GLN A 576 10.26 34.94 -10.11
N PRO A 577 9.28 35.30 -9.27
CA PRO A 577 9.38 35.90 -7.94
C PRO A 577 9.24 34.89 -6.78
N PHE A 578 9.59 33.61 -6.97
CA PHE A 578 9.39 32.60 -5.93
C PHE A 578 10.32 32.84 -4.72
N THR A 579 9.78 32.59 -3.53
CA THR A 579 10.53 32.48 -2.27
C THR A 579 10.67 31.04 -1.82
N GLN A 580 9.74 30.17 -2.23
CA GLN A 580 9.84 28.73 -2.05
C GLN A 580 9.34 27.95 -3.27
N LEU A 581 10.04 26.87 -3.63
CA LEU A 581 9.66 25.99 -4.75
C LEU A 581 8.97 24.71 -4.27
N ARG A 582 8.06 24.20 -5.11
CA ARG A 582 7.40 22.90 -4.92
C ARG A 582 7.62 22.00 -6.13
N ARG A 583 7.10 22.33 -7.31
CA ARG A 583 7.29 21.52 -8.54
C ARG A 583 8.04 22.31 -9.61
N ALA A 584 8.81 21.59 -10.43
CA ALA A 584 9.47 22.11 -11.62
C ALA A 584 9.36 21.04 -12.73
N ILE A 585 8.47 21.26 -13.69
CA ILE A 585 8.21 20.35 -14.81
C ILE A 585 8.81 20.97 -16.07
N TYR A 586 9.77 20.30 -16.68
CA TYR A 586 10.46 20.79 -17.88
C TYR A 586 10.07 19.99 -19.12
N GLU A 587 9.67 20.69 -20.18
CA GLU A 587 9.40 20.16 -21.52
C GLU A 587 10.56 20.55 -22.47
N PRO A 588 11.53 19.65 -22.73
CA PRO A 588 12.70 19.97 -23.54
C PRO A 588 12.39 20.21 -25.02
N GLN A 589 11.22 19.81 -25.51
CA GLN A 589 10.81 19.99 -26.91
C GLN A 589 10.45 21.46 -27.21
N THR A 590 9.95 22.19 -26.23
CA THR A 590 9.57 23.60 -26.36
C THR A 590 10.44 24.54 -25.55
N ASP A 591 11.43 24.00 -24.82
CA ASP A 591 12.25 24.71 -23.84
C ASP A 591 11.41 25.48 -22.82
N THR A 592 10.39 24.79 -22.27
CA THR A 592 9.42 25.37 -21.35
C THR A 592 9.56 24.75 -19.96
N LEU A 593 9.57 25.60 -18.93
CA LEU A 593 9.56 25.19 -17.53
C LEU A 593 8.28 25.69 -16.85
N TYR A 594 7.54 24.77 -16.23
CA TYR A 594 6.41 25.08 -15.35
C TYR A 594 6.87 24.95 -13.90
N VAL A 595 6.79 26.04 -13.15
CA VAL A 595 7.25 26.10 -11.77
C VAL A 595 6.09 26.43 -10.86
N THR A 596 5.95 25.68 -9.77
CA THR A 596 4.97 25.97 -8.72
C THR A 596 5.65 26.26 -7.39
N GLY A 597 5.01 27.06 -6.55
CA GLY A 597 5.54 27.40 -5.23
C GLY A 597 4.83 28.56 -4.56
N TYR A 598 5.59 29.30 -3.76
CA TYR A 598 5.14 30.45 -2.99
C TYR A 598 5.94 31.69 -3.35
N THR A 599 5.30 32.85 -3.26
CA THR A 599 5.88 34.18 -3.54
C THR A 599 5.71 35.07 -2.31
N PRO A 600 6.27 36.29 -2.27
CA PRO A 600 6.01 37.23 -1.19
C PRO A 600 4.52 37.56 -1.02
N ASP A 601 3.79 37.66 -2.14
CA ASP A 601 2.35 37.99 -2.15
C ASP A 601 1.45 36.77 -1.89
N ALA A 602 1.99 35.57 -2.04
CA ALA A 602 1.30 34.31 -1.77
C ALA A 602 2.20 33.39 -0.93
N PRO A 603 2.44 33.74 0.35
CA PRO A 603 3.36 32.99 1.22
C PRO A 603 2.80 31.62 1.61
N PRO A 604 3.68 30.70 2.07
CA PRO A 604 3.27 29.40 2.60
C PRO A 604 2.48 29.55 3.90
N GLN A 605 1.63 28.56 4.18
CA GLN A 605 0.92 28.44 5.44
C GLN A 605 1.57 27.37 6.31
N PRO A 606 1.83 27.64 7.60
CA PRO A 606 2.33 26.62 8.52
C PRO A 606 1.43 25.38 8.55
N GLY A 607 2.04 24.19 8.48
CA GLY A 607 1.33 22.91 8.52
C GLY A 607 0.97 22.31 7.16
N ILE A 608 1.14 23.06 6.06
CA ILE A 608 0.84 22.58 4.69
C ILE A 608 2.15 22.54 3.88
N ASN A 609 2.71 21.35 3.72
CA ASN A 609 4.06 21.18 3.16
C ASN A 609 4.10 20.51 1.79
N LYS A 610 3.12 19.65 1.46
CA LYS A 610 3.18 18.72 0.32
C LYS A 610 2.72 19.36 -0.99
N GLU A 611 1.76 20.25 -0.88
CA GLU A 611 0.96 20.88 -1.91
C GLU A 611 1.84 21.60 -2.92
N VAL A 612 1.32 21.77 -4.14
CA VAL A 612 2.07 22.41 -5.23
C VAL A 612 2.35 23.90 -4.97
N GLY A 613 1.77 24.48 -3.92
CA GLY A 613 1.90 25.90 -3.59
C GLY A 613 0.70 26.71 -4.10
N ARG A 614 0.88 28.03 -4.14
CA ARG A 614 -0.20 29.00 -4.44
C ARG A 614 -0.08 29.65 -5.80
N VAL A 615 1.06 29.46 -6.47
CA VAL A 615 1.38 30.11 -7.73
C VAL A 615 2.00 29.11 -8.69
N LEU A 616 1.54 29.12 -9.94
CA LEU A 616 2.17 28.47 -11.08
C LEU A 616 2.68 29.55 -12.06
N ILE A 617 3.92 29.41 -12.54
CA ILE A 617 4.48 30.26 -13.59
C ILE A 617 5.03 29.37 -14.70
N ARG A 618 4.69 29.72 -15.95
CA ARG A 618 5.33 29.17 -17.14
C ARG A 618 6.48 30.08 -17.57
N PHE A 619 7.66 29.51 -17.71
CA PHE A 619 8.82 30.16 -18.31
C PHE A 619 9.14 29.51 -19.67
N ASP A 620 9.28 30.33 -20.70
CA ASP A 620 9.77 29.89 -22.01
C ASP A 620 11.27 30.20 -22.16
N LYS A 621 11.94 29.49 -23.07
CA LYS A 621 13.37 29.67 -23.38
C LYS A 621 14.27 29.43 -22.17
N TRP A 622 13.89 28.50 -21.29
CA TRP A 622 14.56 28.28 -20.01
C TRP A 622 16.06 28.00 -20.15
N SER A 623 16.42 27.13 -21.09
CA SER A 623 17.81 26.67 -21.29
C SER A 623 18.76 27.76 -21.79
N THR A 624 18.24 28.90 -22.29
CA THR A 624 19.04 30.01 -22.83
C THR A 624 19.80 30.82 -21.77
N GLY A 625 19.44 30.66 -20.50
CA GLY A 625 19.94 31.50 -19.41
C GLY A 625 19.22 32.85 -19.28
N SER A 626 18.27 33.15 -20.17
CA SER A 626 17.38 34.32 -20.11
C SER A 626 15.92 33.89 -20.24
N PRO A 627 15.37 33.18 -19.23
CA PRO A 627 13.99 32.69 -19.27
C PRO A 627 12.98 33.82 -19.34
N VAL A 628 11.91 33.64 -20.12
CA VAL A 628 10.82 34.60 -20.25
C VAL A 628 9.60 34.08 -19.51
N ALA A 629 9.17 34.77 -18.45
CA ALA A 629 7.91 34.47 -17.78
C ALA A 629 6.74 34.80 -18.71
N ARG A 630 5.96 33.78 -19.09
CA ARG A 630 4.88 33.91 -20.08
C ARG A 630 3.56 34.31 -19.44
N TYR A 631 3.21 33.64 -18.34
CA TYR A 631 2.03 33.94 -17.54
C TYR A 631 2.22 33.43 -16.10
N THR A 632 1.40 33.96 -15.21
CA THR A 632 1.30 33.56 -13.80
C THR A 632 -0.15 33.17 -13.52
N VAL A 633 -0.35 32.03 -12.86
CA VAL A 633 -1.66 31.54 -12.42
C VAL A 633 -1.68 31.50 -10.90
N ALA A 634 -2.67 32.15 -10.30
CA ALA A 634 -3.00 31.97 -8.89
C ALA A 634 -3.76 30.65 -8.74
N LEU A 635 -3.22 29.74 -7.94
CA LEU A 635 -3.79 28.41 -7.72
C LEU A 635 -4.83 28.45 -6.58
N PRO A 636 -5.86 27.58 -6.61
CA PRO A 636 -6.83 27.47 -5.52
C PRO A 636 -6.15 27.30 -4.15
N TRP A 637 -6.59 28.10 -3.17
CA TRP A 637 -6.04 28.08 -1.82
C TRP A 637 -7.08 28.47 -0.76
N GLN A 638 -7.85 27.48 -0.32
CA GLN A 638 -8.82 27.57 0.76
C GLN A 638 -8.70 26.30 1.65
N PRO A 639 -7.64 26.21 2.48
CA PRO A 639 -7.36 25.00 3.26
C PRO A 639 -8.43 24.68 4.32
N ASP A 640 -9.20 25.68 4.75
CA ASP A 640 -10.27 25.51 5.74
C ASP A 640 -11.63 25.14 5.11
N ALA A 641 -11.72 25.09 3.78
CA ALA A 641 -12.94 24.69 3.08
C ALA A 641 -13.33 23.23 3.42
N LYS A 642 -14.62 22.92 3.21
CA LYS A 642 -15.18 21.58 3.39
C LYS A 642 -15.91 21.16 2.10
N PRO A 643 -15.32 20.31 1.25
CA PRO A 643 -13.98 19.71 1.35
C PRO A 643 -12.83 20.72 1.17
N ILE A 644 -11.60 20.34 1.53
CA ILE A 644 -10.40 21.17 1.40
C ILE A 644 -10.19 21.54 -0.07
N LEU A 645 -9.95 22.82 -0.35
CA LEU A 645 -9.67 23.32 -1.69
C LEU A 645 -8.23 23.86 -1.77
N THR A 646 -7.30 22.98 -2.05
CA THR A 646 -5.90 23.28 -2.44
C THR A 646 -5.53 22.37 -3.61
N LEU A 647 -4.29 22.40 -4.09
CA LEU A 647 -3.81 21.46 -5.10
C LEU A 647 -2.65 20.61 -4.55
N ALA A 648 -2.83 19.30 -4.54
CA ALA A 648 -1.85 18.33 -4.04
C ALA A 648 -0.75 18.03 -5.08
N SER A 649 -1.14 17.89 -6.35
CA SER A 649 -0.23 17.52 -7.43
C SER A 649 -0.60 18.15 -8.77
N ILE A 650 0.35 18.17 -9.71
CA ILE A 650 0.23 18.76 -11.04
C ILE A 650 1.05 17.98 -12.06
N THR A 651 0.55 17.89 -13.29
CA THR A 651 1.23 17.31 -14.44
C THR A 651 0.91 18.11 -15.71
N VAL A 652 1.74 17.95 -16.75
CA VAL A 652 1.61 18.65 -18.03
C VAL A 652 1.61 17.61 -19.14
N GLU A 653 0.61 17.67 -20.03
CA GLU A 653 0.52 16.77 -21.17
C GLU A 653 -0.22 17.42 -22.34
N GLY A 654 0.36 17.33 -23.54
CA GLY A 654 -0.22 17.91 -24.75
C GLY A 654 -0.51 19.41 -24.63
N ARG A 655 -1.79 19.79 -24.73
CA ARG A 655 -2.26 21.19 -24.64
C ARG A 655 -2.64 21.63 -23.23
N TYR A 656 -2.57 20.76 -22.25
CA TYR A 656 -3.19 21.01 -20.94
C TYR A 656 -2.23 20.80 -19.77
N ILE A 657 -2.55 21.48 -18.69
CA ILE A 657 -1.98 21.28 -17.36
C ILE A 657 -3.11 20.72 -16.51
N PHE A 658 -2.86 19.59 -15.84
CA PHE A 658 -3.83 18.94 -14.96
C PHE A 658 -3.34 19.08 -13.53
N ALA A 659 -4.17 19.60 -12.63
CA ALA A 659 -3.84 19.71 -11.22
C ALA A 659 -4.96 19.12 -10.37
N VAL A 660 -4.62 18.36 -9.33
CA VAL A 660 -5.59 17.61 -8.54
C VAL A 660 -5.72 18.18 -7.13
N GLU A 661 -6.96 18.33 -6.67
CA GLU A 661 -7.29 18.62 -5.28
C GLU A 661 -6.95 17.41 -4.38
N PRO A 662 -6.72 17.62 -3.07
CA PRO A 662 -6.51 16.51 -2.13
C PRO A 662 -7.62 15.46 -2.10
N VAL A 663 -8.82 15.78 -2.57
CA VAL A 663 -9.99 14.87 -2.62
C VAL A 663 -10.36 14.43 -4.05
N GLY A 664 -9.38 14.45 -4.97
CA GLY A 664 -9.47 13.78 -6.27
C GLY A 664 -10.14 14.54 -7.42
N LYS A 665 -10.66 15.76 -7.19
CA LYS A 665 -11.12 16.63 -8.28
C LYS A 665 -9.93 17.16 -9.08
N ILE A 666 -10.04 17.18 -10.40
CA ILE A 666 -8.99 17.66 -11.31
C ILE A 666 -9.40 19.01 -11.91
N HIS A 667 -8.55 20.02 -11.77
CA HIS A 667 -8.59 21.27 -12.52
C HIS A 667 -7.79 21.14 -13.82
N VAL A 668 -8.34 21.63 -14.92
CA VAL A 668 -7.70 21.60 -16.25
C VAL A 668 -7.45 23.01 -16.74
N TYR A 669 -6.18 23.32 -17.01
CA TYR A 669 -5.75 24.61 -17.54
C TYR A 669 -5.25 24.47 -18.98
N ASP A 670 -5.56 25.45 -19.81
CA ASP A 670 -4.94 25.60 -21.13
C ASP A 670 -3.47 26.02 -20.97
N LYS A 671 -2.56 25.26 -21.59
CA LYS A 671 -1.11 25.41 -21.43
C LYS A 671 -0.56 26.69 -22.05
N GLU A 672 -1.22 27.26 -23.07
CA GLU A 672 -0.76 28.47 -23.74
C GLU A 672 -1.14 29.74 -23.00
N SER A 673 -2.36 29.79 -22.47
CA SER A 673 -2.92 30.97 -21.81
C SER A 673 -2.85 30.93 -20.28
N GLY A 674 -2.72 29.75 -19.68
CA GLY A 674 -2.83 29.54 -18.23
C GLY A 674 -4.26 29.63 -17.70
N LYS A 675 -5.26 29.76 -18.58
CA LYS A 675 -6.67 29.87 -18.19
C LYS A 675 -7.23 28.49 -17.83
N GLU A 676 -7.96 28.41 -16.71
CA GLU A 676 -8.74 27.22 -16.37
C GLU A 676 -9.92 27.05 -17.36
N ILE A 677 -10.04 25.86 -17.93
CA ILE A 677 -11.10 25.53 -18.90
C ILE A 677 -12.22 24.68 -18.30
N GLY A 678 -11.98 24.09 -17.13
CA GLY A 678 -12.98 23.32 -16.40
C GLY A 678 -12.36 22.30 -15.46
N VAL A 679 -13.23 21.49 -14.86
CA VAL A 679 -12.88 20.47 -13.87
C VAL A 679 -13.38 19.08 -14.25
N MET A 680 -12.76 18.03 -13.73
CA MET A 680 -13.26 16.65 -13.75
C MET A 680 -13.48 16.16 -12.33
N ASN A 681 -14.68 15.64 -12.06
CA ASN A 681 -15.07 15.09 -10.75
C ASN A 681 -15.12 13.56 -10.80
N PRO A 682 -14.86 12.84 -9.69
CA PRO A 682 -15.11 11.41 -9.61
C PRO A 682 -16.54 11.06 -10.03
N GLY A 683 -16.68 10.14 -10.98
CA GLY A 683 -17.96 9.67 -11.52
C GLY A 683 -18.70 8.67 -10.61
N PRO A 684 -19.95 8.30 -10.98
CA PRO A 684 -20.74 7.29 -10.27
C PRO A 684 -20.07 5.91 -10.21
N GLU A 685 -19.21 5.58 -11.18
CA GLU A 685 -18.47 4.31 -11.26
C GLU A 685 -17.58 4.06 -10.04
N VAL A 686 -17.16 5.15 -9.37
CA VAL A 686 -16.34 5.14 -8.15
C VAL A 686 -17.05 5.76 -6.95
N GLY A 687 -18.39 5.80 -6.99
CA GLY A 687 -19.20 6.27 -5.87
C GLY A 687 -19.20 7.80 -5.69
N LYS A 688 -18.85 8.56 -6.75
CA LYS A 688 -18.68 10.02 -6.72
C LYS A 688 -17.69 10.47 -5.63
N ALA A 689 -16.71 9.64 -5.33
CA ALA A 689 -15.77 9.85 -4.25
C ALA A 689 -14.35 9.46 -4.67
N SER A 690 -13.40 10.07 -3.96
CA SER A 690 -11.99 9.68 -3.92
C SER A 690 -11.58 9.57 -2.45
N GLY A 691 -10.59 8.75 -2.16
CA GLY A 691 -9.71 8.91 -1.01
C GLY A 691 -8.84 10.16 -1.14
N TRP A 692 -7.89 10.32 -0.23
CA TRP A 692 -6.93 11.40 -0.31
C TRP A 692 -5.94 11.16 -1.45
N VAL A 693 -5.52 12.25 -2.07
CA VAL A 693 -4.28 12.28 -2.84
C VAL A 693 -3.15 12.51 -1.86
N ASP A 694 -2.60 11.43 -1.28
CA ASP A 694 -1.64 11.54 -0.20
C ASP A 694 -0.19 11.74 -0.68
N VAL A 695 0.06 11.75 -1.98
CA VAL A 695 1.42 11.84 -2.56
C VAL A 695 1.68 13.14 -3.38
N PRO A 696 2.94 13.65 -3.42
CA PRO A 696 3.29 14.88 -4.16
C PRO A 696 3.13 14.76 -5.68
N PHE A 697 3.22 13.54 -6.21
CA PHE A 697 3.13 13.19 -7.63
C PHE A 697 1.92 12.28 -7.90
N GLY A 698 0.79 12.63 -7.31
CA GLY A 698 -0.45 11.84 -7.36
C GLY A 698 -1.25 11.99 -8.65
N ILE A 699 -0.77 12.75 -9.65
CA ILE A 699 -1.42 12.88 -10.95
C ILE A 699 -0.44 12.66 -12.10
N SER A 700 -0.85 11.89 -13.10
CA SER A 700 -0.19 11.81 -14.40
C SER A 700 -1.22 11.87 -15.53
N ALA A 701 -0.78 12.24 -16.73
CA ALA A 701 -1.65 12.33 -17.90
C ALA A 701 -0.93 11.79 -19.14
N SER A 702 -1.68 11.19 -20.05
CA SER A 702 -1.18 10.75 -21.34
C SER A 702 -2.20 11.03 -22.43
N LYS A 703 -1.76 11.73 -23.47
CA LYS A 703 -2.56 11.96 -24.67
C LYS A 703 -2.43 10.76 -25.60
N ARG A 704 -3.57 10.21 -25.99
CA ARG A 704 -3.68 9.15 -27.01
C ARG A 704 -3.70 9.76 -28.42
N GLU A 705 -3.37 8.94 -29.42
CA GLU A 705 -3.35 9.35 -30.84
C GLU A 705 -4.70 9.88 -31.33
N ASN A 706 -5.81 9.34 -30.80
CA ASN A 706 -7.18 9.75 -31.14
C ASN A 706 -7.62 11.07 -30.46
N GLY A 707 -6.74 11.73 -29.70
CA GLY A 707 -6.98 12.99 -28.99
C GLY A 707 -7.61 12.84 -27.60
N GLU A 708 -7.92 11.62 -27.15
CA GLU A 708 -8.36 11.35 -25.78
C GLU A 708 -7.17 11.45 -24.81
N TYR A 709 -7.42 11.99 -23.61
CA TYR A 709 -6.49 12.02 -22.49
C TYR A 709 -6.90 10.96 -21.48
N LEU A 710 -5.93 10.16 -21.04
CA LEU A 710 -6.02 9.35 -19.84
C LEU A 710 -5.34 10.11 -18.72
N VAL A 711 -6.07 10.44 -17.67
CA VAL A 711 -5.55 11.13 -16.49
C VAL A 711 -5.67 10.20 -15.30
N PHE A 712 -4.55 9.87 -14.67
CA PHE A 712 -4.50 8.96 -13.53
C PHE A 712 -4.34 9.75 -12.26
N VAL A 713 -5.12 9.41 -11.23
CA VAL A 713 -5.10 10.06 -9.92
C VAL A 713 -4.98 9.00 -8.84
N GLU A 714 -3.95 9.14 -8.00
CA GLU A 714 -3.77 8.33 -6.80
C GLU A 714 -4.97 8.44 -5.86
N GLU A 715 -5.33 7.33 -5.23
CA GLU A 715 -6.42 7.26 -4.26
C GLU A 715 -6.11 6.25 -3.16
N ASP A 716 -5.72 6.75 -1.99
CA ASP A 716 -5.25 5.91 -0.89
C ASP A 716 -6.35 5.07 -0.21
N ALA A 717 -7.61 5.53 -0.24
CA ALA A 717 -8.66 4.95 0.60
C ALA A 717 -9.05 3.51 0.23
N ARG A 718 -9.02 3.13 -1.05
CA ARG A 718 -9.69 1.88 -1.54
C ARG A 718 -8.84 1.09 -2.51
N GLY A 719 -7.52 1.24 -2.40
CA GLY A 719 -6.54 0.39 -3.04
C GLY A 719 -6.55 0.37 -4.56
N LYS A 720 -6.77 1.53 -5.18
CA LYS A 720 -6.83 1.69 -6.63
C LYS A 720 -6.24 3.04 -7.06
N VAL A 721 -6.08 3.19 -8.37
CA VAL A 721 -5.81 4.50 -8.99
C VAL A 721 -7.02 4.84 -9.85
N LEU A 722 -7.55 6.05 -9.70
CA LEU A 722 -8.62 6.57 -10.54
C LEU A 722 -8.08 6.85 -11.95
N MET A 723 -8.87 6.54 -12.96
CA MET A 723 -8.57 6.82 -14.38
C MET A 723 -9.70 7.65 -14.97
N TYR A 724 -9.39 8.87 -15.41
CA TYR A 724 -10.32 9.73 -16.13
C TYR A 724 -10.02 9.67 -17.62
N ARG A 725 -11.07 9.43 -18.40
CA ARG A 725 -11.02 9.42 -19.87
C ARG A 725 -11.72 10.67 -20.37
N TRP A 726 -10.97 11.58 -20.97
CA TRP A 726 -11.50 12.85 -21.41
C TRP A 726 -11.07 13.15 -22.84
N LYS A 727 -12.03 13.49 -23.70
CA LYS A 727 -11.77 13.91 -25.08
C LYS A 727 -12.30 15.34 -25.28
N PRO A 728 -11.42 16.36 -25.25
CA PRO A 728 -11.80 17.77 -25.42
C PRO A 728 -12.41 18.09 -26.79
#